data_AF-A0A8D0CK67-F1
#
_entry.id   AF-A0A8D0CK67-F1
#
_cell.length_a   1.000
_cell.length_b   1.000
_cell.length_c   1.000
_cell.angle_alpha   90.00
_cell.angle_beta   90.00
_cell.angle_gamma   90.00
#
_symmetry.space_group_name_H-M   'P 1'
#
loop_
_entity.id
_entity.type
_entity.pdbx_description
1 polymer ?
#
loop_
_entity_poly.entity_id
_entity_poly.type
_entity_poly.pdbx_seq_one_letter_code
_entity_poly.pdbx_strand_id
1 'polypeptide(L)'
;MLDSNKDSLKLEAMKRIVAMMARGKNASDLFPAVVKNVACKNIEVKKLVYVYLVRYAEEQQDLALLSISTFQRGLKDPNQLIRASALRVLSSIRVTIIIPIMMLAIKDAASDMSPYVRKTAAHAIPKLYSLDPEQKEPLIEVIEKLLADKTTLVAGSVVMAFEGVCPERIDLIHKNYRKLCNLLIDVEEWGQVVIINMLTRYARTQFLNPNEVLLEEGEEKEFYGSDEEEGKEEKVEKKKPYVMDPDHRLLLRNTKPLLQSRNAAVVMAVAQLYFHLAPKAEVGVTAKALVRLLRSHSEVQFVVLQNVATMSIKRKGMFETYLKSFYIRSTDPTQIKVLKLEVLTNLATETSISIILREFQTYIKSMDKDFVAATIQAIGRCATNIGEVRDTCLNGLVQLLSNRDELVVAESVVVIKKLLQMQPEQHSDIIKHMAKLIENIQVPMARASILWLIGEYCEHVPKIAPDVLRKMAKSFTSEEDIVKLQILNLAAKLYLTNSKQTKLLTQYVLNLAKYDQNYDIRDRARFIRQLIVPTDKGGALSKYAKKLFLALKPAPILESPFKDRDHFQLGSLSHLLNVKAGGYQELPDWPETAPDPSVRNVEVMDAVCCHGNCNSKRVGFLGWRRVSCGSNGLELLKLFWHSRVLFVCILPCSAQTISPTFSSLKTYELLHRLTGEGLAVGYCFGRQPFVRDPHMVTVQIQFTNHMDTEARNLRVREPRLQSGMRIKEFPEIEVLPPGETVTTVMGIDFCDSTQAANFQLCTHTRKFCVSIQPPVGELMAPVFMLENEFKKEQGELQPLWSHETLVLGEACQSDYAIVQRVTAAANVGQVPCGSDQEYRFAGKTMTSNSLVLVTVITKRDRTAQLTVNCEKMVIGTMLVKDILHALSQ
;
A
#
# COMPACT_ATOMS: atom_id res chain seq x y z
N MET A 1 -32.44 27.34 14.63
CA MET A 1 -31.34 26.87 15.51
C MET A 1 -30.08 27.73 15.38
N LEU A 2 -29.62 28.05 14.16
CA LEU A 2 -28.41 28.87 13.94
C LEU A 2 -28.50 30.33 14.45
N ASP A 3 -29.71 30.91 14.50
CA ASP A 3 -29.96 32.25 15.05
C ASP A 3 -30.21 32.27 16.57
N SER A 4 -30.15 31.13 17.26
CA SER A 4 -30.36 31.08 18.70
C SER A 4 -29.21 31.75 19.45
N ASN A 5 -29.47 32.37 20.61
CA ASN A 5 -28.41 32.91 21.47
C ASN A 5 -27.62 31.83 22.24
N LYS A 6 -28.09 30.58 22.24
CA LYS A 6 -27.41 29.46 22.94
C LYS A 6 -26.38 28.79 22.04
N ASP A 7 -25.11 28.81 22.46
CA ASP A 7 -24.01 28.20 21.70
C ASP A 7 -24.17 26.68 21.53
N SER A 8 -24.82 25.99 22.47
CA SER A 8 -25.11 24.54 22.35
C SER A 8 -26.04 24.22 21.18
N LEU A 9 -27.07 25.02 20.95
CA LEU A 9 -28.01 24.85 19.83
C LEU A 9 -27.35 25.18 18.49
N LYS A 10 -26.43 26.17 18.46
CA LYS A 10 -25.61 26.47 17.28
C LYS A 10 -24.67 25.32 16.94
N LEU A 11 -24.02 24.75 17.96
CA LEU A 11 -23.11 23.62 17.79
C LEU A 11 -23.85 22.41 17.21
N GLU A 12 -25.01 22.07 17.75
CA GLU A 12 -25.84 20.97 17.25
C GLU A 12 -26.30 21.21 15.80
N ALA A 13 -26.75 22.43 15.49
CA ALA A 13 -27.14 22.80 14.14
C ALA A 13 -25.96 22.67 13.15
N MET A 14 -24.78 23.17 13.52
CA MET A 14 -23.58 23.06 12.68
C MET A 14 -23.13 21.62 12.48
N LYS A 15 -23.21 20.76 13.51
CA LYS A 15 -22.93 19.31 13.38
C LYS A 15 -23.88 18.65 12.38
N ARG A 16 -25.17 18.97 12.43
CA ARG A 16 -26.17 18.47 11.47
C ARG A 16 -25.88 18.94 10.04
N ILE A 17 -25.48 20.19 9.85
CA ILE A 17 -25.12 20.75 8.53
C ILE A 17 -23.90 20.05 7.94
N VAL A 18 -22.83 19.88 8.73
CA VAL A 18 -21.63 19.18 8.27
C VAL A 18 -21.92 17.71 7.97
N ALA A 19 -22.80 17.05 8.73
CA ALA A 19 -23.26 15.70 8.43
C ALA A 19 -24.06 15.61 7.12
N MET A 20 -24.86 16.63 6.79
CA MET A 20 -25.54 16.72 5.50
C MET A 20 -24.53 16.87 4.35
N MET A 21 -23.51 17.72 4.51
CA MET A 21 -22.43 17.89 3.54
C MET A 21 -21.63 16.60 3.31
N ALA A 22 -21.32 15.86 4.38
CA ALA A 22 -20.59 14.60 4.31
C ALA A 22 -21.38 13.50 3.55
N ARG A 23 -22.73 13.60 3.54
CA ARG A 23 -23.62 12.73 2.76
C ARG A 23 -23.83 13.21 1.32
N GLY A 24 -23.15 14.28 0.90
CA GLY A 24 -23.28 14.87 -0.44
C GLY A 24 -24.55 15.70 -0.66
N LYS A 25 -25.26 16.11 0.41
CA LYS A 25 -26.42 16.99 0.27
C LYS A 25 -25.99 18.46 0.20
N ASN A 26 -26.60 19.23 -0.70
CA ASN A 26 -26.38 20.66 -0.83
C ASN A 26 -26.96 21.41 0.37
N ALA A 27 -26.14 22.27 0.98
CA ALA A 27 -26.50 23.09 2.13
C ALA A 27 -26.16 24.58 1.88
N SER A 28 -26.05 24.99 0.62
CA SER A 28 -25.73 26.35 0.17
C SER A 28 -26.71 27.40 0.69
N ASP A 29 -27.99 27.05 0.81
CA ASP A 29 -29.05 27.99 1.21
C ASP A 29 -28.89 28.50 2.65
N LEU A 30 -28.11 27.78 3.47
CA LEU A 30 -27.83 28.14 4.85
C LEU A 30 -26.63 29.10 4.98
N PHE A 31 -26.00 29.50 3.87
CA PHE A 31 -24.77 30.28 3.87
C PHE A 31 -24.86 31.59 4.67
N PRO A 32 -25.90 32.45 4.51
CA PRO A 32 -26.02 33.68 5.29
C PRO A 32 -26.12 33.44 6.80
N ALA A 33 -26.87 32.40 7.20
CA ALA A 33 -27.06 32.04 8.61
C ALA A 33 -25.76 31.49 9.24
N VAL A 34 -24.93 30.81 8.45
CA VAL A 34 -23.64 30.29 8.90
C VAL A 34 -22.58 31.41 8.99
N VAL A 35 -22.52 32.32 8.01
CA VAL A 35 -21.59 33.47 7.99
C VAL A 35 -21.76 34.36 9.23
N LYS A 36 -23.00 34.59 9.65
CA LYS A 36 -23.31 35.36 10.87
C LYS A 36 -22.64 34.78 12.14
N ASN A 37 -22.36 33.48 12.15
CA ASN A 37 -21.80 32.77 13.29
C ASN A 37 -20.26 32.66 13.27
N VAL A 38 -19.57 33.23 12.27
CA VAL A 38 -18.09 33.25 12.17
C VAL A 38 -17.45 33.96 13.37
N ALA A 39 -18.12 34.96 13.93
CA ALA A 39 -17.66 35.74 15.08
C ALA A 39 -18.03 35.12 16.45
N CYS A 40 -18.64 33.93 16.49
CA CYS A 40 -19.02 33.25 17.74
C CYS A 40 -17.78 32.99 18.61
N LYS A 41 -17.87 33.16 19.94
CA LYS A 41 -16.71 32.94 20.85
C LYS A 41 -16.35 31.46 21.01
N ASN A 42 -17.31 30.55 20.84
CA ASN A 42 -17.10 29.12 20.99
C ASN A 42 -16.21 28.57 19.85
N ILE A 43 -15.05 28.01 20.23
CA ILE A 43 -14.03 27.49 19.30
C ILE A 43 -14.57 26.31 18.47
N GLU A 44 -15.43 25.46 19.04
CA GLU A 44 -16.00 24.32 18.32
C GLU A 44 -16.94 24.76 17.21
N VAL A 45 -17.81 25.74 17.51
CA VAL A 45 -18.71 26.34 16.52
C VAL A 45 -17.90 27.01 15.42
N LYS A 46 -16.87 27.80 15.77
CA LYS A 46 -15.95 28.42 14.79
C LYS A 46 -15.36 27.38 13.84
N LYS A 47 -14.86 26.24 14.35
CA LYS A 47 -14.25 25.19 13.52
C LYS A 47 -15.23 24.58 12.53
N LEU A 48 -16.47 24.31 12.94
CA LEU A 48 -17.49 23.79 12.02
C LEU A 48 -17.90 24.84 10.98
N VAL A 49 -18.01 26.11 11.37
CA VAL A 49 -18.29 27.22 10.46
C VAL A 49 -17.17 27.37 9.43
N TYR A 50 -15.91 27.24 9.87
CA TYR A 50 -14.74 27.31 8.99
C TYR A 50 -14.72 26.17 7.97
N VAL A 51 -15.11 24.95 8.38
CA VAL A 51 -15.25 23.80 7.47
C VAL A 51 -16.33 24.04 6.42
N TYR A 52 -17.46 24.61 6.83
CA TYR A 52 -18.54 24.97 5.92
C TYR A 52 -18.11 26.04 4.91
N LEU A 53 -17.44 27.11 5.38
CA LEU A 53 -17.01 28.21 4.51
C LEU A 53 -16.04 27.77 3.42
N VAL A 54 -15.07 26.90 3.71
CA VAL A 54 -14.13 26.47 2.66
C VAL A 54 -14.80 25.67 1.54
N ARG A 55 -15.95 25.03 1.80
CA ARG A 55 -16.70 24.34 0.76
C ARG A 55 -17.52 25.29 -0.11
N TYR A 56 -18.27 26.22 0.50
CA TYR A 56 -19.28 27.03 -0.20
C TYR A 56 -18.85 28.47 -0.51
N ALA A 57 -17.73 28.96 0.02
CA ALA A 57 -17.27 30.33 -0.23
C ALA A 57 -16.88 30.59 -1.68
N GLU A 58 -16.52 29.55 -2.46
CA GLU A 58 -16.26 29.67 -3.91
C GLU A 58 -17.55 30.02 -4.67
N GLU A 59 -18.71 29.51 -4.22
CA GLU A 59 -20.02 29.70 -4.85
C GLU A 59 -20.69 31.02 -4.44
N GLN A 60 -20.42 31.53 -3.24
CA GLN A 60 -21.05 32.73 -2.66
C GLN A 60 -20.00 33.75 -2.21
N GLN A 61 -19.25 34.30 -3.17
CA GLN A 61 -18.08 35.14 -2.91
C GLN A 61 -18.43 36.44 -2.16
N ASP A 62 -19.51 37.15 -2.55
CA ASP A 62 -19.90 38.44 -1.95
C ASP A 62 -20.24 38.33 -0.46
N LEU A 63 -20.97 37.29 -0.08
CA LEU A 63 -21.32 37.02 1.32
C LEU A 63 -20.10 36.52 2.11
N ALA A 64 -19.16 35.82 1.45
CA ALA A 64 -17.91 35.39 2.09
C ALA A 64 -17.03 36.59 2.49
N LEU A 65 -17.10 37.72 1.76
CA LEU A 65 -16.33 38.92 2.07
C LEU A 65 -16.60 39.45 3.48
N LEU A 66 -17.85 39.33 3.95
CA LEU A 66 -18.26 39.73 5.30
C LEU A 66 -17.49 38.99 6.42
N SER A 67 -16.97 37.80 6.11
CA SER A 67 -16.21 36.98 7.06
C SER A 67 -14.73 37.39 7.17
N ILE A 68 -14.18 38.10 6.18
CA ILE A 68 -12.75 38.45 6.10
C ILE A 68 -12.31 39.32 7.27
N SER A 69 -13.11 40.33 7.62
CA SER A 69 -12.83 41.22 8.75
C SER A 69 -12.70 40.44 10.07
N THR A 70 -13.47 39.36 10.20
CA THR A 70 -13.42 38.48 11.37
C THR A 70 -12.16 37.61 11.35
N PHE A 71 -11.71 37.13 10.20
CA PHE A 71 -10.43 36.43 10.07
C PHE A 71 -9.23 37.34 10.35
N GLN A 72 -9.23 38.58 9.84
CA GLN A 72 -8.18 39.56 10.13
C GLN A 72 -8.04 39.84 11.63
N ARG A 73 -9.16 39.95 12.35
CA ARG A 73 -9.15 40.04 13.82
C ARG A 73 -8.64 38.76 14.48
N GLY A 74 -9.02 37.60 13.94
CA GLY A 74 -8.54 36.29 14.41
C GLY A 74 -7.02 36.09 14.27
N LEU A 75 -6.38 36.70 13.26
CA LEU A 75 -4.93 36.68 13.08
C LEU A 75 -4.16 37.41 14.19
N LYS A 76 -4.81 38.32 14.93
CA LYS A 76 -4.21 39.08 16.03
C LYS A 76 -4.62 38.57 17.41
N ASP A 77 -5.28 37.41 17.47
CA ASP A 77 -5.75 36.81 18.72
C ASP A 77 -4.57 36.31 19.58
N PRO A 78 -4.62 36.43 20.93
CA PRO A 78 -3.56 35.92 21.80
C PRO A 78 -3.34 34.40 21.66
N ASN A 79 -4.37 33.64 21.31
CA ASN A 79 -4.29 32.20 21.15
C ASN A 79 -3.73 31.81 19.77
N GLN A 80 -2.56 31.15 19.77
CA GLN A 80 -1.90 30.64 18.57
C GLN A 80 -2.79 29.73 17.69
N LEU A 81 -3.70 28.96 18.29
CA LEU A 81 -4.60 28.06 17.55
C LEU A 81 -5.67 28.86 16.78
N ILE A 82 -6.12 29.99 17.33
CA ILE A 82 -7.08 30.88 16.68
C ILE A 82 -6.38 31.61 15.53
N ARG A 83 -5.16 32.13 15.75
CA ARG A 83 -4.35 32.74 14.68
C ARG A 83 -4.10 31.78 13.52
N ALA A 84 -3.62 30.57 13.81
CA ALA A 84 -3.35 29.56 12.80
C ALA A 84 -4.63 29.10 12.05
N SER A 85 -5.74 28.89 12.76
CA SER A 85 -7.00 28.50 12.11
C SER A 85 -7.58 29.62 11.23
N ALA A 86 -7.49 30.88 11.66
CA ALA A 86 -7.88 32.03 10.85
C ALA A 86 -7.06 32.13 9.56
N LEU A 87 -5.73 32.00 9.65
CA LEU A 87 -4.84 31.98 8.48
C LEU A 87 -5.16 30.81 7.53
N ARG A 88 -5.41 29.63 8.09
CA ARG A 88 -5.74 28.44 7.29
C ARG A 88 -7.01 28.63 6.47
N VAL A 89 -8.05 29.21 7.07
CA VAL A 89 -9.32 29.47 6.38
C VAL A 89 -9.16 30.60 5.37
N LEU A 90 -8.50 31.70 5.74
CA LEU A 90 -8.21 32.80 4.84
C LEU A 90 -7.46 32.30 3.59
N SER A 91 -6.46 31.45 3.76
CA SER A 91 -5.69 30.83 2.66
C SER A 91 -6.45 29.79 1.82
N SER A 92 -7.56 29.28 2.34
CA SER A 92 -8.36 28.24 1.69
C SER A 92 -9.60 28.78 0.99
N ILE A 93 -9.97 30.03 1.25
CA ILE A 93 -11.03 30.73 0.53
C ILE A 93 -10.44 31.22 -0.80
N ARG A 94 -11.01 30.75 -1.91
CA ARG A 94 -10.55 31.06 -3.27
C ARG A 94 -11.21 32.33 -3.82
N VAL A 95 -11.00 33.45 -3.13
CA VAL A 95 -11.51 34.76 -3.58
C VAL A 95 -10.32 35.63 -3.98
N THR A 96 -10.29 36.11 -5.21
CA THR A 96 -9.12 36.86 -5.73
C THR A 96 -8.98 38.24 -5.10
N ILE A 97 -10.08 38.88 -4.73
CA ILE A 97 -10.11 40.23 -4.12
C ILE A 97 -9.29 40.27 -2.80
N ILE A 98 -9.10 39.14 -2.12
CA ILE A 98 -8.39 39.08 -0.83
C ILE A 98 -6.89 38.80 -0.93
N ILE A 99 -6.33 38.67 -2.14
CA ILE A 99 -4.91 38.36 -2.36
C ILE A 99 -3.97 39.33 -1.59
N PRO A 100 -4.13 40.66 -1.66
CA PRO A 100 -3.25 41.59 -0.94
C PRO A 100 -3.31 41.42 0.59
N ILE A 101 -4.52 41.17 1.11
CA ILE A 101 -4.76 40.92 2.54
C ILE A 101 -4.08 39.62 2.97
N MET A 102 -4.19 38.58 2.15
CA MET A 102 -3.60 37.28 2.42
C MET A 102 -2.07 37.32 2.35
N MET A 103 -1.49 38.05 1.39
CA MET A 103 -0.04 38.27 1.32
C MET A 103 0.49 38.90 2.60
N LEU A 104 -0.17 39.98 3.09
CA LEU A 104 0.21 40.63 4.33
C LEU A 104 0.06 39.68 5.53
N ALA A 105 -1.05 38.94 5.61
CA ALA A 105 -1.28 37.96 6.66
C ALA A 105 -0.22 36.85 6.71
N ILE A 106 0.28 36.40 5.55
CA ILE A 106 1.35 35.41 5.46
C ILE A 106 2.68 36.01 5.91
N LYS A 107 3.02 37.24 5.48
CA LYS A 107 4.25 37.93 5.92
C LYS A 107 4.29 38.14 7.43
N ASP A 108 3.16 38.54 8.04
CA ASP A 108 3.03 38.70 9.48
C ASP A 108 3.13 37.34 10.20
N ALA A 109 2.40 36.33 9.74
CA ALA A 109 2.38 35.00 10.35
C ALA A 109 3.71 34.24 10.24
N ALA A 110 4.51 34.51 9.21
CA ALA A 110 5.86 33.97 9.06
C ALA A 110 6.83 34.48 10.15
N SER A 111 6.49 35.59 10.80
CA SER A 111 7.27 36.21 11.87
C SER A 111 6.67 35.97 13.26
N ASP A 112 5.64 35.12 13.36
CA ASP A 112 4.95 34.85 14.63
C ASP A 112 5.85 34.15 15.65
N MET A 113 5.64 34.42 16.93
CA MET A 113 6.37 33.78 18.03
C MET A 113 6.18 32.26 18.05
N SER A 114 4.99 31.78 17.67
CA SER A 114 4.64 30.36 17.66
C SER A 114 5.13 29.64 16.40
N PRO A 115 5.91 28.55 16.54
CA PRO A 115 6.28 27.70 15.40
C PRO A 115 5.07 27.08 14.68
N TYR A 116 3.95 26.86 15.38
CA TYR A 116 2.73 26.31 14.79
C TYR A 116 2.07 27.27 13.80
N VAL A 117 2.10 28.57 14.09
CA VAL A 117 1.58 29.61 13.20
C VAL A 117 2.49 29.77 11.99
N ARG A 118 3.83 29.79 12.19
CA ARG A 118 4.81 29.83 11.09
C ARG A 118 4.71 28.61 10.16
N LYS A 119 4.52 27.41 10.72
CA LYS A 119 4.20 26.19 9.95
C LYS A 119 2.94 26.39 9.10
N THR A 120 1.90 27.00 9.66
CA THR A 120 0.65 27.26 8.94
C THR A 120 0.83 28.32 7.85
N ALA A 121 1.68 29.32 8.06
CA ALA A 121 2.06 30.29 7.04
C ALA A 121 2.77 29.60 5.85
N ALA A 122 3.69 28.67 6.11
CA ALA A 122 4.32 27.87 5.05
C ALA A 122 3.29 27.09 4.21
N HIS A 123 2.27 26.48 4.84
CA HIS A 123 1.19 25.79 4.12
C HIS A 123 0.24 26.72 3.33
N ALA A 124 0.21 28.02 3.66
CA ALA A 124 -0.61 29.00 2.95
C ALA A 124 0.06 29.48 1.65
N ILE A 125 1.39 29.44 1.57
CA ILE A 125 2.18 29.94 0.44
C ILE A 125 1.78 29.26 -0.89
N PRO A 126 1.76 27.92 -1.02
CA PRO A 126 1.36 27.28 -2.29
C PRO A 126 -0.07 27.58 -2.72
N LYS A 127 -0.97 27.78 -1.74
CA LYS A 127 -2.38 28.09 -2.03
C LYS A 127 -2.51 29.48 -2.64
N LEU A 128 -1.76 30.44 -2.13
CA LEU A 128 -1.73 31.79 -2.68
C LEU A 128 -1.09 31.82 -4.07
N TYR A 129 0.03 31.11 -4.25
CA TYR A 129 0.64 30.96 -5.57
C TYR A 129 -0.31 30.32 -6.59
N SER A 130 -1.12 29.33 -6.18
CA SER A 130 -2.13 28.73 -7.06
C SER A 130 -3.30 29.65 -7.42
N LEU A 131 -3.53 30.71 -6.63
CA LEU A 131 -4.57 31.72 -6.89
C LEU A 131 -4.04 32.87 -7.75
N ASP A 132 -2.81 33.30 -7.49
CA ASP A 132 -2.13 34.37 -8.23
C ASP A 132 -0.62 34.10 -8.36
N PRO A 133 -0.17 33.62 -9.53
CA PRO A 133 1.24 33.39 -9.80
C PRO A 133 2.11 34.67 -9.79
N GLU A 134 1.53 35.87 -9.93
CA GLU A 134 2.30 37.12 -9.94
C GLU A 134 2.95 37.42 -8.57
N GLN A 135 2.41 36.86 -7.48
CA GLN A 135 2.98 36.99 -6.13
C GLN A 135 4.22 36.10 -5.88
N LYS A 136 4.80 35.47 -6.91
CA LYS A 136 5.95 34.56 -6.76
C LYS A 136 7.12 35.20 -6.02
N GLU A 137 7.56 36.40 -6.42
CA GLU A 137 8.74 37.06 -5.82
C GLU A 137 8.53 37.41 -4.33
N PRO A 138 7.44 38.08 -3.92
CA PRO A 138 7.14 38.28 -2.50
C PRO A 138 7.02 37.01 -1.67
N LEU A 139 6.55 35.90 -2.25
CA LEU A 139 6.45 34.61 -1.56
C LEU A 139 7.83 33.96 -1.39
N ILE A 140 8.75 34.13 -2.34
CA ILE A 140 10.13 33.66 -2.25
C ILE A 140 10.84 34.30 -1.04
N GLU A 141 10.66 35.61 -0.80
CA GLU A 141 11.22 36.29 0.38
C GLU A 141 10.75 35.64 1.69
N VAL A 142 9.46 35.26 1.75
CA VAL A 142 8.88 34.60 2.92
C VAL A 142 9.43 33.19 3.08
N ILE A 143 9.59 32.43 1.99
CA ILE A 143 10.19 31.10 2.01
C ILE A 143 11.64 31.18 2.49
N GLU A 144 12.45 32.12 2.00
CA GLU A 144 13.84 32.30 2.42
C GLU A 144 13.93 32.55 3.93
N LYS A 145 13.08 33.45 4.45
CA LYS A 145 12.99 33.73 5.88
C LYS A 145 12.61 32.48 6.70
N LEU A 146 11.64 31.70 6.23
CA LEU A 146 11.17 30.50 6.92
C LEU A 146 12.16 29.33 6.82
N LEU A 147 12.95 29.23 5.74
CA LEU A 147 14.03 28.23 5.63
C LEU A 147 15.14 28.48 6.65
N ALA A 148 15.39 29.76 6.98
CA ALA A 148 16.34 30.15 8.02
C ALA A 148 15.87 29.82 9.45
N ASP A 149 14.60 29.47 9.67
CA ASP A 149 14.02 29.16 10.99
C ASP A 149 14.71 27.97 11.68
N LYS A 150 15.10 28.13 12.95
CA LYS A 150 15.80 27.09 13.74
C LYS A 150 14.88 25.93 14.16
N THR A 151 13.55 26.10 14.08
CA THR A 151 12.59 25.13 14.59
C THR A 151 12.27 24.00 13.60
N THR A 152 12.34 22.75 14.05
CA THR A 152 12.13 21.54 13.23
C THR A 152 10.69 21.38 12.74
N LEU A 153 9.72 21.89 13.51
CA LEU A 153 8.29 21.81 13.19
C LEU A 153 7.92 22.53 11.88
N VAL A 154 8.69 23.55 11.51
CA VAL A 154 8.42 24.41 10.35
C VAL A 154 9.13 23.88 9.09
N ALA A 155 10.29 23.24 9.24
CA ALA A 155 11.17 22.84 8.14
C ALA A 155 10.47 22.03 7.04
N GLY A 156 9.72 20.98 7.40
CA GLY A 156 9.02 20.13 6.43
C GLY A 156 7.98 20.90 5.60
N SER A 157 7.19 21.76 6.24
CA SER A 157 6.16 22.57 5.58
C SER A 157 6.75 23.62 4.66
N VAL A 158 7.91 24.18 5.01
CA VAL A 158 8.61 25.18 4.18
C VAL A 158 9.22 24.53 2.96
N VAL A 159 9.83 23.35 3.10
CA VAL A 159 10.38 22.63 1.93
C VAL A 159 9.27 22.20 0.98
N MET A 160 8.09 21.83 1.49
CA MET A 160 6.90 21.62 0.65
C MET A 160 6.48 22.90 -0.08
N ALA A 161 6.50 24.04 0.60
CA ALA A 161 6.20 25.33 -0.03
C ALA A 161 7.22 25.72 -1.10
N PHE A 162 8.50 25.45 -0.85
CA PHE A 162 9.60 25.64 -1.80
C PHE A 162 9.39 24.79 -3.07
N GLU A 163 9.11 23.48 -2.91
CA GLU A 163 8.87 22.58 -4.05
C GLU A 163 7.67 23.03 -4.91
N GLY A 164 6.60 23.52 -4.27
CA GLY A 164 5.40 23.95 -4.97
C GLY A 164 5.49 25.30 -5.69
N VAL A 165 6.37 26.21 -5.26
CA VAL A 165 6.43 27.59 -5.78
C VAL A 165 7.70 27.89 -6.58
N CYS A 166 8.87 27.46 -6.09
CA CYS A 166 10.15 27.87 -6.67
C CYS A 166 11.21 26.74 -6.66
N PRO A 167 10.92 25.57 -7.27
CA PRO A 167 11.89 24.48 -7.35
C PRO A 167 13.16 24.86 -8.14
N GLU A 168 13.07 25.88 -8.98
CA GLU A 168 14.16 26.44 -9.79
C GLU A 168 15.24 27.16 -8.95
N ARG A 169 14.87 27.72 -7.79
CA ARG A 169 15.76 28.56 -6.96
C ARG A 169 16.57 27.73 -5.97
N ILE A 170 17.46 26.89 -6.51
CA ILE A 170 18.33 25.99 -5.74
C ILE A 170 19.23 26.76 -4.76
N ASP A 171 19.55 28.04 -5.04
CA ASP A 171 20.29 28.98 -4.19
C ASP A 171 19.81 28.99 -2.72
N LEU A 172 18.49 28.92 -2.51
CA LEU A 172 17.89 28.96 -1.18
C LEU A 172 18.20 27.69 -0.36
N ILE A 173 18.32 26.57 -1.06
CA ILE A 173 18.66 25.27 -0.47
C ILE A 173 20.16 25.18 -0.20
N HIS A 174 21.02 25.73 -1.05
CA HIS A 174 22.47 25.76 -0.80
C HIS A 174 22.81 26.29 0.58
N LYS A 175 22.23 27.44 0.96
CA LYS A 175 22.44 28.08 2.27
C LYS A 175 22.00 27.21 3.45
N ASN A 176 20.98 26.37 3.25
CA ASN A 176 20.32 25.60 4.31
C ASN A 176 20.59 24.08 4.23
N TYR A 177 21.38 23.61 3.26
CA TYR A 177 21.53 22.19 2.95
C TYR A 177 22.01 21.37 4.14
N ARG A 178 23.11 21.79 4.79
CA ARG A 178 23.71 21.08 5.94
C ARG A 178 22.78 21.08 7.14
N LYS A 179 22.08 22.21 7.35
CA LYS A 179 21.06 22.34 8.39
C LYS A 179 19.91 21.36 8.17
N LEU A 180 19.35 21.30 6.96
CA LEU A 180 18.27 20.35 6.62
C LEU A 180 18.72 18.90 6.78
N CYS A 181 19.95 18.57 6.36
CA CYS A 181 20.51 17.22 6.56
C CYS A 181 20.63 16.87 8.06
N ASN A 182 21.07 17.80 8.90
CA ASN A 182 21.29 17.54 10.33
C ASN A 182 19.98 17.49 11.13
N LEU A 183 18.98 18.29 10.76
CA LEU A 183 17.67 18.33 11.44
C LEU A 183 16.75 17.18 11.04
N LEU A 184 17.07 16.42 9.99
CA LEU A 184 16.14 15.46 9.37
C LEU A 184 15.57 14.43 10.35
N ILE A 185 16.36 13.97 11.33
CA ILE A 185 15.92 12.97 12.32
C ILE A 185 14.85 13.54 13.26
N ASP A 186 14.88 14.84 13.54
CA ASP A 186 14.00 15.54 14.48
C ASP A 186 12.76 16.15 13.80
N VAL A 187 12.66 16.06 12.47
CA VAL A 187 11.48 16.52 11.70
C VAL A 187 10.37 15.46 11.74
N GLU A 188 9.12 15.90 11.68
CA GLU A 188 7.94 15.02 11.56
C GLU A 188 8.00 14.13 10.29
N GLU A 189 7.34 12.96 10.31
CA GLU A 189 7.55 11.92 9.30
C GLU A 189 7.15 12.36 7.88
N TRP A 190 6.09 13.17 7.75
CA TRP A 190 5.69 13.75 6.46
C TRP A 190 6.73 14.73 5.94
N GLY A 191 7.27 15.57 6.83
CA GLY A 191 8.36 16.50 6.51
C GLY A 191 9.62 15.76 6.09
N GLN A 192 9.96 14.65 6.74
CA GLN A 192 11.11 13.81 6.36
C GLN A 192 11.02 13.34 4.92
N VAL A 193 9.86 12.82 4.49
CA VAL A 193 9.66 12.34 3.11
C VAL A 193 9.84 13.46 2.09
N VAL A 194 9.22 14.62 2.33
CA VAL A 194 9.31 15.78 1.42
C VAL A 194 10.74 16.28 1.33
N ILE A 195 11.43 16.43 2.47
CA ILE A 195 12.84 16.86 2.50
C ILE A 195 13.73 15.85 1.77
N ILE A 196 13.56 14.55 2.00
CA ILE A 196 14.35 13.50 1.34
C ILE A 196 14.15 13.53 -0.19
N ASN A 197 12.91 13.68 -0.66
CA ASN A 197 12.61 13.75 -2.08
C ASN A 197 13.22 14.99 -2.75
N MET A 198 13.10 16.15 -2.09
CA MET A 198 13.75 17.39 -2.55
C MET A 198 15.28 17.24 -2.56
N LEU A 199 15.87 16.72 -1.48
CA LEU A 199 17.32 16.49 -1.39
C LEU A 199 17.81 15.45 -2.41
N THR A 200 16.96 14.49 -2.82
CA THR A 200 17.28 13.54 -3.89
C THR A 200 17.40 14.23 -5.24
N ARG A 201 16.47 15.14 -5.57
CA ARG A 201 16.55 15.97 -6.79
C ARG A 201 17.73 16.93 -6.73
N TYR A 202 17.94 17.59 -5.59
CA TYR A 202 19.08 18.48 -5.36
C TYR A 202 20.41 17.76 -5.56
N ALA A 203 20.57 16.56 -4.97
CA ALA A 203 21.82 15.82 -5.08
C ALA A 203 22.11 15.39 -6.52
N ARG A 204 21.06 15.04 -7.29
CA ARG A 204 21.19 14.72 -8.72
C ARG A 204 21.63 15.90 -9.56
N THR A 205 21.31 17.15 -9.19
CA THR A 205 21.74 18.34 -9.95
C THR A 205 23.06 18.93 -9.46
N GLN A 206 23.49 18.64 -8.24
CA GLN A 206 24.59 19.37 -7.57
C GLN A 206 25.84 18.53 -7.26
N PHE A 207 25.77 17.20 -7.37
CA PHE A 207 26.92 16.32 -7.14
C PHE A 207 27.20 15.47 -8.38
N LEU A 208 28.44 15.03 -8.55
CA LEU A 208 28.79 14.07 -9.60
C LEU A 208 28.27 12.66 -9.26
N ASN A 209 28.10 11.84 -10.30
CA ASN A 209 27.68 10.46 -10.14
C ASN A 209 28.79 9.63 -9.46
N PRO A 210 28.52 9.03 -8.27
CA PRO A 210 29.52 8.22 -7.59
C PRO A 210 29.85 6.90 -8.27
N ASN A 211 29.12 6.53 -9.33
CA ASN A 211 29.28 5.25 -10.02
C ASN A 211 29.79 5.39 -11.47
N GLU A 212 30.14 6.58 -11.93
CA GLU A 212 30.54 6.86 -13.31
C GLU A 212 31.91 6.27 -13.67
N VAL A 213 32.89 6.38 -12.77
CA VAL A 213 34.24 5.81 -12.98
C VAL A 213 34.22 4.27 -13.08
N LEU A 214 33.22 3.62 -12.48
CA LEU A 214 33.04 2.16 -12.54
C LEU A 214 32.36 1.68 -13.84
N LEU A 215 31.86 2.58 -14.68
CA LEU A 215 31.28 2.21 -15.98
C LEU A 215 32.36 2.10 -17.06
N GLU A 216 33.45 2.88 -16.98
CA GLU A 216 34.60 2.78 -17.90
C GLU A 216 35.38 1.46 -17.75
N GLU A 217 35.35 0.81 -16.59
CA GLU A 217 36.00 -0.51 -16.37
C GLU A 217 35.13 -1.70 -16.82
N GLY A 218 33.86 -1.47 -17.20
CA GLY A 218 32.89 -2.51 -17.54
C GLY A 218 32.61 -2.70 -19.02
N GLU A 219 33.16 -1.84 -19.89
CA GLU A 219 33.19 -2.10 -21.34
C GLU A 219 34.37 -3.02 -21.63
N GLU A 220 34.05 -4.24 -22.04
CA GLU A 220 34.99 -5.26 -22.51
C GLU A 220 35.97 -4.62 -23.51
N LYS A 221 37.26 -4.55 -23.15
CA LYS A 221 38.30 -4.42 -24.16
C LYS A 221 38.22 -5.66 -25.04
N GLU A 222 37.53 -5.55 -26.17
CA GLU A 222 37.51 -6.55 -27.22
C GLU A 222 38.96 -6.93 -27.58
N PHE A 223 39.21 -8.23 -27.47
CA PHE A 223 40.52 -8.88 -27.46
C PHE A 223 41.10 -9.13 -28.88
N TYR A 224 40.59 -8.52 -29.95
CA TYR A 224 41.17 -8.63 -31.30
C TYR A 224 41.07 -7.34 -32.12
N GLY A 225 42.21 -6.82 -32.56
CA GLY A 225 42.34 -5.73 -33.53
C GLY A 225 43.81 -5.42 -33.79
N SER A 226 44.30 -5.85 -34.95
CA SER A 226 45.66 -5.94 -35.46
C SER A 226 46.56 -4.69 -35.39
N ASP A 227 47.86 -4.99 -35.42
CA ASP A 227 49.05 -4.13 -35.51
C ASP A 227 48.99 -2.92 -36.46
N GLU A 228 49.89 -1.97 -36.16
CA GLU A 228 50.37 -0.80 -36.92
C GLU A 228 49.63 0.54 -36.71
N GLU A 229 50.17 1.39 -35.82
CA GLU A 229 50.72 2.72 -36.19
C GLU A 229 51.40 3.40 -34.98
N GLU A 230 52.62 3.88 -35.20
CA GLU A 230 53.46 4.58 -34.23
C GLU A 230 53.01 6.02 -33.98
N GLY A 231 53.14 6.48 -32.73
CA GLY A 231 53.47 7.89 -32.44
C GLY A 231 52.39 8.75 -31.79
N LYS A 232 52.32 8.72 -30.45
CA LYS A 232 52.27 9.90 -29.56
C LYS A 232 52.20 9.44 -28.09
N GLU A 233 53.29 9.66 -27.35
CA GLU A 233 53.30 9.55 -25.89
C GLU A 233 52.48 10.69 -25.28
N GLU A 234 51.16 10.53 -25.16
CA GLU A 234 50.37 11.32 -24.20
C GLU A 234 50.45 10.65 -22.82
N LYS A 235 50.99 11.39 -21.86
CA LYS A 235 51.05 11.01 -20.44
C LYS A 235 49.64 10.65 -19.97
N VAL A 236 49.40 9.36 -19.72
CA VAL A 236 48.23 8.88 -19.00
C VAL A 236 48.28 9.44 -17.58
N GLU A 237 47.56 10.53 -17.33
CA GLU A 237 47.30 11.02 -15.99
C GLU A 237 46.58 9.93 -15.21
N LYS A 238 47.23 9.39 -14.18
CA LYS A 238 46.60 8.47 -13.22
C LYS A 238 45.38 9.17 -12.60
N LYS A 239 44.17 8.85 -13.11
CA LYS A 239 42.89 9.31 -12.54
C LYS A 239 42.90 9.03 -11.03
N LYS A 240 42.81 10.08 -10.22
CA LYS A 240 42.78 10.01 -8.76
C LYS A 240 41.62 9.11 -8.31
N PRO A 241 41.75 8.33 -7.23
CA PRO A 241 40.63 7.57 -6.67
C PRO A 241 39.46 8.51 -6.39
N TYR A 242 38.25 8.12 -6.82
CA TYR A 242 37.04 8.91 -6.63
C TYR A 242 36.85 9.25 -5.14
N VAL A 243 36.98 10.52 -4.79
CA VAL A 243 36.67 11.04 -3.45
C VAL A 243 35.27 11.61 -3.50
N MET A 244 34.34 10.92 -2.84
CA MET A 244 32.95 11.37 -2.71
C MET A 244 32.90 12.72 -1.98
N ASP A 245 32.10 13.65 -2.49
CA ASP A 245 31.88 14.96 -1.87
C ASP A 245 31.43 14.81 -0.39
N PRO A 246 32.04 15.54 0.56
CA PRO A 246 31.69 15.47 1.99
C PRO A 246 30.22 15.77 2.29
N ASP A 247 29.59 16.67 1.54
CA ASP A 247 28.18 17.03 1.71
C ASP A 247 27.25 15.96 1.13
N HIS A 248 27.63 15.34 0.02
CA HIS A 248 26.93 14.15 -0.48
C HIS A 248 27.03 13.00 0.56
N ARG A 249 28.21 12.83 1.17
CA ARG A 249 28.39 11.84 2.24
C ARG A 249 27.58 12.17 3.50
N LEU A 250 27.44 13.45 3.85
CA LEU A 250 26.62 13.93 4.97
C LEU A 250 25.15 13.52 4.81
N LEU A 251 24.59 13.68 3.61
CA LEU A 251 23.21 13.28 3.30
C LEU A 251 22.98 11.78 3.51
N LEU A 252 23.87 10.93 2.98
CA LEU A 252 23.76 9.48 3.19
C LEU A 252 23.92 9.11 4.66
N ARG A 253 24.86 9.72 5.37
CA ARG A 253 25.09 9.45 6.80
C ARG A 253 23.86 9.76 7.65
N ASN A 254 23.22 10.92 7.43
CA ASN A 254 22.10 11.37 8.24
C ASN A 254 20.77 10.68 7.87
N THR A 255 20.64 10.17 6.64
CA THR A 255 19.46 9.40 6.21
C THR A 255 19.54 7.92 6.60
N LYS A 256 20.74 7.35 6.79
CA LYS A 256 20.93 5.94 7.18
C LYS A 256 20.10 5.50 8.41
N PRO A 257 20.03 6.25 9.53
CA PRO A 257 19.24 5.86 10.70
C PRO A 257 17.74 5.78 10.41
N LEU A 258 17.23 6.55 9.44
CA LEU A 258 15.82 6.60 9.07
C LEU A 258 15.33 5.30 8.40
N LEU A 259 16.23 4.43 7.93
CA LEU A 259 15.90 3.05 7.52
C LEU A 259 15.33 2.21 8.67
N GLN A 260 15.55 2.62 9.92
CA GLN A 260 14.97 1.99 11.12
C GLN A 260 13.66 2.66 11.57
N SER A 261 13.13 3.61 10.81
CA SER A 261 11.85 4.27 11.13
C SER A 261 10.69 3.27 11.18
N ARG A 262 9.69 3.59 12.01
CA ARG A 262 8.41 2.87 12.07
C ARG A 262 7.52 3.21 10.88
N ASN A 263 7.67 4.40 10.30
CA ASN A 263 6.89 4.83 9.14
C ASN A 263 7.48 4.22 7.85
N ALA A 264 6.67 3.42 7.15
CA ALA A 264 7.07 2.80 5.89
C ALA A 264 7.39 3.82 4.80
N ALA A 265 6.69 4.97 4.74
CA ALA A 265 6.94 6.00 3.74
C ALA A 265 8.35 6.61 3.88
N VAL A 266 8.80 6.84 5.11
CA VAL A 266 10.16 7.35 5.39
C VAL A 266 11.20 6.33 4.95
N VAL A 267 11.02 5.05 5.30
CA VAL A 267 11.95 3.98 4.91
C VAL A 267 12.01 3.84 3.38
N MET A 268 10.88 3.94 2.69
CA MET A 268 10.81 3.91 1.23
C MET A 268 11.50 5.11 0.58
N ALA A 269 11.29 6.32 1.10
CA ALA A 269 11.96 7.53 0.60
C ALA A 269 13.49 7.43 0.75
N VAL A 270 13.98 6.89 1.86
CA VAL A 270 15.41 6.65 2.06
C VAL A 270 15.92 5.55 1.12
N ALA A 271 15.17 4.46 0.93
CA ALA A 271 15.56 3.41 0.00
C ALA A 271 15.66 3.91 -1.45
N GLN A 272 14.73 4.78 -1.87
CA GLN A 272 14.75 5.49 -3.14
C GLN A 272 15.97 6.42 -3.26
N LEU A 273 16.26 7.21 -2.21
CA LEU A 273 17.44 8.07 -2.17
C LEU A 273 18.72 7.26 -2.35
N TYR A 274 18.87 6.16 -1.60
CA TYR A 274 20.03 5.27 -1.71
C TYR A 274 20.12 4.59 -3.08
N PHE A 275 19.01 4.19 -3.68
CA PHE A 275 19.00 3.54 -4.99
C PHE A 275 19.52 4.46 -6.10
N HIS A 276 19.15 5.74 -6.06
CA HIS A 276 19.51 6.73 -7.08
C HIS A 276 20.83 7.45 -6.81
N LEU A 277 21.19 7.69 -5.54
CA LEU A 277 22.35 8.51 -5.17
C LEU A 277 23.56 7.74 -4.65
N ALA A 278 23.36 6.62 -3.94
CA ALA A 278 24.46 6.01 -3.20
C ALA A 278 25.37 5.16 -4.10
N PRO A 279 26.66 4.99 -3.73
CA PRO A 279 27.57 4.08 -4.41
C PRO A 279 27.02 2.65 -4.45
N LYS A 280 27.30 1.90 -5.53
CA LYS A 280 26.79 0.54 -5.75
C LYS A 280 26.98 -0.38 -4.53
N ALA A 281 28.11 -0.27 -3.85
CA ALA A 281 28.46 -1.07 -2.67
C ALA A 281 27.58 -0.82 -1.43
N GLU A 282 27.02 0.38 -1.26
CA GLU A 282 26.30 0.75 -0.03
C GLU A 282 24.78 0.57 -0.11
N VAL A 283 24.22 0.40 -1.30
CA VAL A 283 22.76 0.29 -1.47
C VAL A 283 22.21 -0.99 -0.83
N GLY A 284 23.03 -2.04 -0.69
CA GLY A 284 22.65 -3.28 0.00
C GLY A 284 22.18 -3.08 1.44
N VAL A 285 22.55 -1.96 2.10
CA VAL A 285 22.09 -1.60 3.45
C VAL A 285 20.57 -1.44 3.50
N THR A 286 19.93 -1.04 2.39
CA THR A 286 18.47 -0.84 2.31
C THR A 286 17.69 -2.16 2.31
N ALA A 287 18.30 -3.26 1.86
CA ALA A 287 17.62 -4.55 1.68
C ALA A 287 16.96 -5.05 2.97
N LYS A 288 17.70 -5.00 4.09
CA LYS A 288 17.20 -5.41 5.41
C LYS A 288 15.98 -4.60 5.85
N ALA A 289 15.98 -3.29 5.57
CA ALA A 289 14.89 -2.40 5.95
C ALA A 289 13.63 -2.66 5.11
N LEU A 290 13.77 -2.89 3.81
CA LEU A 290 12.67 -3.24 2.92
C LEU A 290 12.05 -4.59 3.29
N VAL A 291 12.88 -5.61 3.56
CA VAL A 291 12.42 -6.93 4.01
C VAL A 291 11.69 -6.85 5.35
N ARG A 292 12.09 -5.95 6.25
CA ARG A 292 11.36 -5.69 7.51
C ARG A 292 9.94 -5.16 7.26
N LEU A 293 9.74 -4.29 6.26
CA LEU A 293 8.42 -3.77 5.89
C LEU A 293 7.48 -4.84 5.30
N LEU A 294 8.02 -5.96 4.81
CA LEU A 294 7.20 -7.07 4.33
C LEU A 294 6.39 -7.76 5.45
N ARG A 295 6.68 -7.44 6.73
CA ARG A 295 5.91 -7.91 7.89
C ARG A 295 4.72 -7.00 8.25
N SER A 296 4.56 -5.88 7.56
CA SER A 296 3.46 -4.92 7.78
C SER A 296 2.17 -5.35 7.05
N HIS A 297 1.16 -4.48 6.99
CA HIS A 297 -0.10 -4.74 6.27
C HIS A 297 0.10 -4.98 4.76
N SER A 298 -0.86 -5.66 4.14
CA SER A 298 -0.85 -6.05 2.71
C SER A 298 -0.55 -4.89 1.76
N GLU A 299 -1.07 -3.71 2.05
CA GLU A 299 -0.94 -2.51 1.20
C GLU A 299 0.51 -2.02 1.21
N VAL A 300 1.16 -2.05 2.37
CA VAL A 300 2.58 -1.70 2.52
C VAL A 300 3.44 -2.75 1.82
N GLN A 301 3.14 -4.04 2.02
CA GLN A 301 3.85 -5.13 1.34
C GLN A 301 3.79 -4.98 -0.18
N PHE A 302 2.62 -4.66 -0.73
CA PHE A 302 2.41 -4.49 -2.17
C PHE A 302 3.31 -3.39 -2.75
N VAL A 303 3.32 -2.20 -2.14
CA VAL A 303 4.15 -1.07 -2.60
C VAL A 303 5.64 -1.39 -2.45
N VAL A 304 6.04 -2.00 -1.33
CA VAL A 304 7.45 -2.36 -1.09
C VAL A 304 7.91 -3.42 -2.11
N LEU A 305 7.11 -4.46 -2.35
CA LEU A 305 7.45 -5.53 -3.29
C LEU A 305 7.54 -5.05 -4.74
N GLN A 306 6.68 -4.12 -5.15
CA GLN A 306 6.78 -3.45 -6.47
C GLN A 306 8.14 -2.78 -6.65
N ASN A 307 8.61 -2.05 -5.64
CA ASN A 307 9.92 -1.40 -5.68
C ASN A 307 11.06 -2.42 -5.61
N VAL A 308 10.95 -3.44 -4.75
CA VAL A 308 11.93 -4.53 -4.64
C VAL A 308 12.07 -5.29 -5.96
N ALA A 309 10.98 -5.52 -6.70
CA ALA A 309 11.00 -6.19 -8.00
C ALA A 309 11.80 -5.40 -9.05
N THR A 310 11.66 -4.08 -9.11
CA THR A 310 12.49 -3.23 -9.98
C THR A 310 13.95 -3.19 -9.50
N MET A 311 14.18 -3.10 -8.18
CA MET A 311 15.53 -3.10 -7.62
C MET A 311 16.28 -4.41 -7.88
N SER A 312 15.58 -5.55 -7.86
CA SER A 312 16.18 -6.88 -8.08
C SER A 312 16.61 -7.12 -9.52
N ILE A 313 15.94 -6.49 -10.51
CA ILE A 313 16.36 -6.55 -11.92
C ILE A 313 17.69 -5.82 -12.11
N LYS A 314 17.79 -4.57 -11.64
CA LYS A 314 19.04 -3.79 -11.78
C LYS A 314 20.19 -4.36 -10.94
N ARG A 315 19.89 -4.98 -9.79
CA ARG A 315 20.91 -5.41 -8.80
C ARG A 315 20.54 -6.76 -8.18
N LYS A 316 20.80 -7.85 -8.91
CA LYS A 316 20.44 -9.23 -8.51
C LYS A 316 20.97 -9.64 -7.13
N GLY A 317 22.19 -9.25 -6.75
CA GLY A 317 22.80 -9.64 -5.47
C GLY A 317 22.24 -8.95 -4.21
N MET A 318 21.38 -7.94 -4.33
CA MET A 318 20.93 -7.13 -3.18
C MET A 318 20.10 -7.92 -2.16
N PHE A 319 19.27 -8.87 -2.63
CA PHE A 319 18.28 -9.57 -1.80
C PHE A 319 18.57 -11.07 -1.64
N GLU A 320 19.70 -11.55 -2.16
CA GLU A 320 20.06 -12.98 -2.17
C GLU A 320 20.09 -13.59 -0.76
N THR A 321 20.65 -12.88 0.22
CA THR A 321 20.68 -13.33 1.62
C THR A 321 19.30 -13.45 2.28
N TYR A 322 18.27 -12.84 1.68
CA TYR A 322 16.91 -12.77 2.22
C TYR A 322 15.91 -13.62 1.43
N LEU A 323 16.37 -14.52 0.55
CA LEU A 323 15.53 -15.33 -0.35
C LEU A 323 14.34 -16.00 0.35
N LYS A 324 14.54 -16.58 1.54
CA LYS A 324 13.47 -17.22 2.35
C LYS A 324 12.35 -16.26 2.79
N SER A 325 12.63 -14.96 2.87
CA SER A 325 11.64 -13.94 3.25
C SER A 325 10.63 -13.67 2.13
N PHE A 326 10.96 -14.04 0.89
CA PHE A 326 10.10 -13.90 -0.28
C PHE A 326 9.30 -15.17 -0.59
N TYR A 327 9.43 -16.23 0.21
CA TYR A 327 8.57 -17.39 0.06
C TYR A 327 7.09 -17.04 0.28
N ILE A 328 6.25 -17.72 -0.49
CA ILE A 328 4.84 -17.39 -0.65
C ILE A 328 4.04 -18.22 0.35
N ARG A 329 3.19 -17.54 1.14
CA ARG A 329 2.28 -18.21 2.07
C ARG A 329 0.91 -18.38 1.43
N SER A 330 0.18 -19.41 1.83
CA SER A 330 -1.19 -19.66 1.37
C SER A 330 -2.14 -18.50 1.68
N THR A 331 -1.93 -17.83 2.82
CA THR A 331 -2.72 -16.68 3.31
C THR A 331 -2.43 -15.36 2.59
N ASP A 332 -1.37 -15.27 1.78
CA ASP A 332 -1.03 -14.02 1.10
C ASP A 332 -2.05 -13.74 -0.05
N PRO A 333 -2.52 -12.49 -0.24
CA PRO A 333 -3.32 -12.09 -1.40
C PRO A 333 -2.64 -12.36 -2.74
N THR A 334 -3.39 -12.67 -3.79
CA THR A 334 -2.88 -13.02 -5.13
C THR A 334 -1.88 -12.00 -5.68
N GLN A 335 -2.15 -10.70 -5.51
CA GLN A 335 -1.27 -9.63 -5.97
C GLN A 335 0.11 -9.68 -5.28
N ILE A 336 0.15 -10.04 -3.99
CA ILE A 336 1.40 -10.20 -3.23
C ILE A 336 2.12 -11.49 -3.65
N LYS A 337 1.37 -12.58 -3.89
CA LYS A 337 1.92 -13.85 -4.37
C LYS A 337 2.66 -13.66 -5.70
N VAL A 338 2.02 -12.99 -6.67
CA VAL A 338 2.61 -12.71 -7.98
C VAL A 338 3.87 -11.84 -7.87
N LEU A 339 3.88 -10.82 -7.01
CA LEU A 339 5.07 -9.97 -6.81
C LEU A 339 6.22 -10.71 -6.13
N LYS A 340 5.94 -11.53 -5.12
CA LYS A 340 6.96 -12.36 -4.47
C LYS A 340 7.55 -13.37 -5.46
N LEU A 341 6.71 -13.97 -6.29
CA LEU A 341 7.13 -14.87 -7.36
C LEU A 341 8.04 -14.15 -8.36
N GLU A 342 7.69 -12.93 -8.74
CA GLU A 342 8.52 -12.09 -9.61
C GLU A 342 9.90 -11.83 -9.01
N VAL A 343 9.95 -11.43 -7.74
CA VAL A 343 11.21 -11.22 -7.02
C VAL A 343 12.04 -12.50 -6.96
N LEU A 344 11.44 -13.65 -6.63
CA LEU A 344 12.13 -14.94 -6.61
C LEU A 344 12.71 -15.32 -7.99
N THR A 345 11.98 -15.00 -9.07
CA THR A 345 12.43 -15.26 -10.44
C THR A 345 13.63 -14.38 -10.81
N ASN A 346 13.63 -13.11 -10.40
CA ASN A 346 14.72 -12.17 -10.67
C ASN A 346 15.99 -12.48 -9.86
N LEU A 347 15.83 -13.03 -8.65
CA LEU A 347 16.94 -13.42 -7.76
C LEU A 347 17.50 -14.81 -8.05
N ALA A 348 16.91 -15.56 -8.99
CA ALA A 348 17.37 -16.90 -9.31
C ALA A 348 18.78 -16.87 -9.92
N THR A 349 19.71 -17.56 -9.26
CA THR A 349 21.11 -17.78 -9.68
C THR A 349 21.33 -19.28 -9.91
N GLU A 350 22.42 -19.65 -10.60
CA GLU A 350 22.77 -21.05 -10.87
C GLU A 350 22.87 -21.90 -9.60
N THR A 351 23.29 -21.31 -8.49
CA THR A 351 23.42 -21.99 -7.19
C THR A 351 22.09 -22.15 -6.45
N SER A 352 21.17 -21.20 -6.59
CA SER A 352 19.91 -21.15 -5.82
C SER A 352 18.69 -21.72 -6.58
N ILE A 353 18.79 -21.86 -7.91
CA ILE A 353 17.67 -22.24 -8.78
C ILE A 353 17.03 -23.58 -8.39
N SER A 354 17.82 -24.58 -7.98
CA SER A 354 17.31 -25.90 -7.59
C SER A 354 16.32 -25.83 -6.42
N ILE A 355 16.55 -24.92 -5.47
CA ILE A 355 15.68 -24.68 -4.31
C ILE A 355 14.43 -23.93 -4.76
N ILE A 356 14.60 -22.89 -5.59
CA ILE A 356 13.48 -22.06 -6.09
C ILE A 356 12.51 -22.91 -6.92
N LEU A 357 13.01 -23.76 -7.82
CA LEU A 357 12.16 -24.62 -8.65
C LEU A 357 11.38 -25.65 -7.82
N ARG A 358 11.96 -26.16 -6.73
CA ARG A 358 11.26 -27.05 -5.80
C ARG A 358 10.08 -26.34 -5.12
N GLU A 359 10.25 -25.07 -4.76
CA GLU A 359 9.15 -24.24 -4.26
C GLU A 359 8.09 -23.99 -5.36
N PHE A 360 8.52 -23.67 -6.60
CA PHE A 360 7.60 -23.44 -7.72
C PHE A 360 6.75 -24.69 -8.05
N GLN A 361 7.31 -25.90 -7.92
CA GLN A 361 6.54 -27.15 -8.04
C GLN A 361 5.43 -27.26 -6.99
N THR A 362 5.64 -26.71 -5.80
CA THR A 362 4.60 -26.67 -4.75
C THR A 362 3.55 -25.61 -5.09
N TYR A 363 3.95 -24.46 -5.63
CA TYR A 363 3.05 -23.36 -6.01
C TYR A 363 2.08 -23.73 -7.14
N ILE A 364 2.48 -24.60 -8.07
CA ILE A 364 1.60 -25.12 -9.14
C ILE A 364 0.39 -25.88 -8.58
N LYS A 365 0.50 -26.46 -7.38
CA LYS A 365 -0.59 -27.21 -6.72
C LYS A 365 -1.58 -26.31 -5.97
N SER A 366 -1.44 -25.00 -6.06
CA SER A 366 -2.33 -24.06 -5.36
C SER A 366 -3.71 -23.93 -6.01
N MET A 367 -4.70 -23.47 -5.23
CA MET A 367 -6.09 -23.29 -5.71
C MET A 367 -6.26 -22.06 -6.61
N ASP A 368 -5.35 -21.08 -6.50
CA ASP A 368 -5.39 -19.82 -7.23
C ASP A 368 -4.81 -19.99 -8.63
N LYS A 369 -5.70 -20.08 -9.64
CA LYS A 369 -5.32 -20.39 -11.02
C LYS A 369 -4.49 -19.30 -11.69
N ASP A 370 -4.75 -18.03 -11.36
CA ASP A 370 -3.97 -16.90 -11.87
C ASP A 370 -2.53 -16.93 -11.33
N PHE A 371 -2.38 -17.28 -10.06
CA PHE A 371 -1.06 -17.48 -9.46
C PHE A 371 -0.32 -18.70 -10.04
N VAL A 372 -1.03 -19.81 -10.32
CA VAL A 372 -0.44 -20.98 -10.99
C VAL A 372 0.05 -20.62 -12.39
N ALA A 373 -0.75 -19.89 -13.18
CA ALA A 373 -0.36 -19.42 -14.51
C ALA A 373 0.91 -18.54 -14.45
N ALA A 374 0.96 -17.60 -13.50
CA ALA A 374 2.14 -16.78 -13.27
C ALA A 374 3.38 -17.62 -12.89
N THR A 375 3.19 -18.68 -12.08
CA THR A 375 4.28 -19.60 -11.68
C THR A 375 4.85 -20.35 -12.87
N ILE A 376 4.00 -20.79 -13.81
CA ILE A 376 4.42 -21.49 -15.03
C ILE A 376 5.23 -20.54 -15.94
N GLN A 377 4.82 -19.27 -16.08
CA GLN A 377 5.61 -18.25 -16.78
C GLN A 377 6.95 -17.96 -16.09
N ALA A 378 6.98 -17.94 -14.75
CA ALA A 378 8.22 -17.80 -13.99
C ALA A 378 9.20 -18.96 -14.25
N ILE A 379 8.72 -20.22 -14.27
CA ILE A 379 9.54 -21.38 -14.65
C ILE A 379 10.13 -21.21 -16.06
N GLY A 380 9.31 -20.74 -17.01
CA GLY A 380 9.76 -20.45 -18.38
C GLY A 380 10.89 -19.41 -18.43
N ARG A 381 10.78 -18.33 -17.64
CA ARG A 381 11.82 -17.30 -17.53
C ARG A 381 13.10 -17.84 -16.91
N CYS A 382 13.00 -18.64 -15.85
CA CYS A 382 14.17 -19.31 -15.27
C CYS A 382 14.89 -20.21 -16.28
N ALA A 383 14.15 -20.98 -17.09
CA ALA A 383 14.71 -21.85 -18.13
C ALA A 383 15.35 -21.07 -19.31
N THR A 384 14.92 -19.83 -19.52
CA THR A 384 15.51 -18.93 -20.54
C THR A 384 16.82 -18.33 -20.02
N ASN A 385 16.81 -17.85 -18.77
CA ASN A 385 17.95 -17.17 -18.16
C ASN A 385 19.08 -18.13 -17.74
N ILE A 386 18.75 -19.37 -17.34
CA ILE A 386 19.71 -20.36 -16.84
C ILE A 386 19.63 -21.60 -17.74
N GLY A 387 20.67 -21.80 -18.55
CA GLY A 387 20.73 -22.89 -19.54
C GLY A 387 20.71 -24.30 -18.92
N GLU A 388 21.41 -24.51 -17.81
CA GLU A 388 21.58 -25.83 -17.19
C GLU A 388 20.27 -26.50 -16.77
N VAL A 389 19.26 -25.73 -16.40
CA VAL A 389 17.99 -26.26 -15.87
C VAL A 389 16.89 -26.33 -16.94
N ARG A 390 17.18 -25.89 -18.16
CA ARG A 390 16.20 -25.76 -19.25
C ARG A 390 15.49 -27.08 -19.56
N ASP A 391 16.24 -28.16 -19.74
CA ASP A 391 15.68 -29.49 -20.05
C ASP A 391 14.81 -30.04 -18.92
N THR A 392 15.23 -29.80 -17.67
CA THR A 392 14.47 -30.21 -16.49
C THR A 392 13.14 -29.44 -16.42
N CYS A 393 13.16 -28.13 -16.67
CA CYS A 393 11.96 -27.31 -16.74
C CYS A 393 11.05 -27.72 -17.90
N LEU A 394 11.60 -27.98 -19.10
CA LEU A 394 10.84 -28.44 -20.27
C LEU A 394 10.13 -29.76 -19.99
N ASN A 395 10.83 -30.76 -19.45
CA ASN A 395 10.23 -32.04 -19.08
C ASN A 395 9.14 -31.88 -18.01
N GLY A 396 9.38 -31.01 -17.01
CA GLY A 396 8.36 -30.68 -16.00
C GLY A 396 7.11 -30.03 -16.60
N LEU A 397 7.27 -29.07 -17.51
CA LEU A 397 6.14 -28.43 -18.21
C LEU A 397 5.36 -29.41 -19.09
N VAL A 398 6.05 -30.35 -19.75
CA VAL A 398 5.41 -31.41 -20.55
C VAL A 398 4.56 -32.33 -19.66
N GLN A 399 5.01 -32.64 -18.44
CA GLN A 399 4.21 -33.42 -17.48
C GLN A 399 2.92 -32.68 -17.07
N LEU A 400 2.94 -31.35 -17.00
CA LEU A 400 1.75 -30.53 -16.69
C LEU A 400 0.67 -30.60 -17.78
N LEU A 401 0.99 -31.04 -19.00
CA LEU A 401 0.01 -31.21 -20.09
C LEU A 401 -1.02 -32.31 -19.82
N SER A 402 -0.71 -33.23 -18.92
CA SER A 402 -1.64 -34.31 -18.50
C SER A 402 -2.53 -33.89 -17.32
N ASN A 403 -2.47 -32.64 -16.88
CA ASN A 403 -3.30 -32.13 -15.80
C ASN A 403 -4.75 -31.92 -16.27
N ARG A 404 -5.70 -32.00 -15.33
CA ARG A 404 -7.14 -31.83 -15.60
C ARG A 404 -7.54 -30.36 -15.81
N ASP A 405 -6.76 -29.44 -15.26
CA ASP A 405 -7.05 -28.01 -15.32
C ASP A 405 -6.69 -27.40 -16.68
N GLU A 406 -7.69 -26.90 -17.40
CA GLU A 406 -7.53 -26.34 -18.75
C GLU A 406 -6.58 -25.14 -18.81
N LEU A 407 -6.64 -24.23 -17.84
CA LEU A 407 -5.79 -23.04 -17.76
C LEU A 407 -4.30 -23.42 -17.59
N VAL A 408 -4.01 -24.43 -16.77
CA VAL A 408 -2.65 -24.91 -16.53
C VAL A 408 -2.06 -25.51 -17.80
N VAL A 409 -2.86 -26.29 -18.53
CA VAL A 409 -2.46 -26.88 -19.82
C VAL A 409 -2.23 -25.78 -20.86
N ALA A 410 -3.14 -24.81 -20.97
CA ALA A 410 -2.99 -23.69 -21.90
C ALA A 410 -1.67 -22.94 -21.69
N GLU A 411 -1.40 -22.56 -20.43
CA GLU A 411 -0.23 -21.76 -20.10
C GLU A 411 1.07 -22.55 -20.27
N SER A 412 1.08 -23.82 -19.89
CA SER A 412 2.23 -24.71 -20.06
C SER A 412 2.61 -24.86 -21.53
N VAL A 413 1.63 -25.04 -22.44
CA VAL A 413 1.90 -25.12 -23.89
C VAL A 413 2.46 -23.80 -24.43
N VAL A 414 1.94 -22.65 -23.97
CA VAL A 414 2.46 -21.34 -24.39
C VAL A 414 3.93 -21.19 -23.99
N VAL A 415 4.31 -21.55 -22.75
CA VAL A 415 5.70 -21.48 -22.30
C VAL A 415 6.58 -22.47 -23.06
N ILE A 416 6.16 -23.72 -23.24
CA ILE A 416 6.90 -24.72 -24.02
C ILE A 416 7.15 -24.21 -25.43
N LYS A 417 6.12 -23.67 -26.10
CA LYS A 417 6.24 -23.09 -27.44
C LYS A 417 7.33 -22.01 -27.47
N LYS A 418 7.32 -21.08 -26.51
CA LYS A 418 8.33 -20.01 -26.44
C LYS A 418 9.75 -20.56 -26.25
N LEU A 419 9.93 -21.52 -25.34
CA LEU A 419 11.24 -22.15 -25.08
C LEU A 419 11.77 -22.92 -26.30
N LEU A 420 10.91 -23.68 -27.00
CA LEU A 420 11.28 -24.43 -28.20
C LEU A 420 11.61 -23.53 -29.39
N GLN A 421 11.09 -22.30 -29.44
CA GLN A 421 11.46 -21.32 -30.48
C GLN A 421 12.87 -20.75 -30.28
N MET A 422 13.43 -20.80 -29.06
CA MET A 422 14.79 -20.33 -28.78
C MET A 422 15.86 -21.33 -29.27
N GLN A 423 15.56 -22.63 -29.29
CA GLN A 423 16.48 -23.69 -29.75
C GLN A 423 15.73 -24.75 -30.59
N PRO A 424 15.57 -24.51 -31.91
CA PRO A 424 14.77 -25.37 -32.77
C PRO A 424 15.40 -26.75 -33.02
N GLU A 425 16.72 -26.88 -32.94
CA GLU A 425 17.45 -28.08 -33.40
C GLU A 425 17.53 -29.22 -32.37
N GLN A 426 17.33 -28.94 -31.07
CA GLN A 426 17.68 -29.88 -29.98
C GLN A 426 16.49 -30.66 -29.39
N HIS A 427 15.24 -30.37 -29.78
CA HIS A 427 14.06 -30.86 -29.05
C HIS A 427 13.03 -31.59 -29.92
N SER A 428 13.49 -32.34 -30.93
CA SER A 428 12.58 -33.11 -31.81
C SER A 428 11.71 -34.12 -31.03
N ASP A 429 12.22 -34.69 -29.93
CA ASP A 429 11.51 -35.70 -29.14
C ASP A 429 10.35 -35.11 -28.32
N ILE A 430 10.50 -33.88 -27.82
CA ILE A 430 9.42 -33.16 -27.12
C ILE A 430 8.27 -32.88 -28.09
N ILE A 431 8.57 -32.46 -29.32
CA ILE A 431 7.56 -32.22 -30.37
C ILE A 431 6.82 -33.53 -30.70
N LYS A 432 7.54 -34.66 -30.81
CA LYS A 432 6.91 -35.99 -31.01
C LYS A 432 5.98 -36.36 -29.85
N HIS A 433 6.36 -36.07 -28.61
CA HIS A 433 5.55 -36.35 -27.44
C HIS A 433 4.28 -35.47 -27.41
N MET A 434 4.40 -34.17 -27.65
CA MET A 434 3.26 -33.24 -27.74
C MET A 434 2.28 -33.62 -28.86
N ALA A 435 2.80 -34.07 -30.00
CA ALA A 435 1.98 -34.54 -31.11
C ALA A 435 1.14 -35.79 -30.75
N LYS A 436 1.61 -36.65 -29.84
CA LYS A 436 0.84 -37.80 -29.33
C LYS A 436 -0.26 -37.38 -28.36
N LEU A 437 -0.01 -36.33 -27.55
CA LEU A 437 -0.97 -35.84 -26.54
C LEU A 437 -2.10 -35.00 -27.12
N ILE A 438 -2.04 -34.58 -28.39
CA ILE A 438 -3.05 -33.71 -29.00
C ILE A 438 -4.47 -34.30 -28.96
N GLU A 439 -4.63 -35.63 -28.92
CA GLU A 439 -5.95 -36.26 -28.83
C GLU A 439 -6.61 -36.10 -27.46
N ASN A 440 -5.80 -35.98 -26.40
CA ASN A 440 -6.30 -35.87 -25.02
C ASN A 440 -6.58 -34.42 -24.61
N ILE A 441 -5.96 -33.45 -25.28
CA ILE A 441 -6.06 -32.03 -24.92
C ILE A 441 -7.30 -31.43 -25.60
N GLN A 442 -8.31 -31.07 -24.81
CA GLN A 442 -9.53 -30.40 -25.30
C GLN A 442 -9.35 -28.88 -25.46
N VAL A 443 -8.41 -28.27 -24.74
CA VAL A 443 -8.22 -26.82 -24.69
C VAL A 443 -7.81 -26.25 -26.07
N PRO A 444 -8.63 -25.38 -26.69
CA PRO A 444 -8.39 -24.89 -28.06
C PRO A 444 -7.06 -24.17 -28.25
N MET A 445 -6.69 -23.30 -27.31
CA MET A 445 -5.45 -22.51 -27.38
C MET A 445 -4.19 -23.39 -27.29
N ALA A 446 -4.25 -24.47 -26.51
CA ALA A 446 -3.19 -25.47 -26.41
C ALA A 446 -3.07 -26.28 -27.72
N ARG A 447 -4.20 -26.77 -28.26
CA ARG A 447 -4.26 -27.50 -29.55
C ARG A 447 -3.68 -26.65 -30.68
N ALA A 448 -4.12 -25.39 -30.79
CA ALA A 448 -3.63 -24.44 -31.78
C ALA A 448 -2.10 -24.23 -31.68
N SER A 449 -1.58 -24.11 -30.47
CA SER A 449 -0.14 -23.92 -30.22
C SER A 449 0.69 -25.17 -30.57
N ILE A 450 0.19 -26.37 -30.26
CA ILE A 450 0.82 -27.65 -30.65
C ILE A 450 0.84 -27.79 -32.17
N LEU A 451 -0.29 -27.53 -32.85
CA LEU A 451 -0.37 -27.58 -34.32
C LEU A 451 0.57 -26.59 -34.99
N TRP A 452 0.68 -25.40 -34.41
CA TRP A 452 1.62 -24.40 -34.86
C TRP A 452 3.07 -24.88 -34.75
N LEU A 453 3.46 -25.50 -33.62
CA LEU A 453 4.80 -26.04 -33.39
C LEU A 453 5.15 -27.15 -34.41
N ILE A 454 4.22 -28.09 -34.61
CA ILE A 454 4.39 -29.16 -35.60
C ILE A 454 4.50 -28.60 -37.02
N GLY A 455 3.75 -27.53 -37.32
CA GLY A 455 3.81 -26.87 -38.61
C GLY A 455 5.13 -26.13 -38.84
N GLU A 456 5.67 -25.45 -37.83
CA GLU A 456 6.96 -24.77 -37.91
C GLU A 456 8.11 -25.78 -38.09
N TYR A 457 8.10 -26.88 -37.32
CA TYR A 457 9.14 -27.88 -37.32
C TYR A 457 8.78 -29.14 -38.13
N CYS A 458 7.98 -28.99 -39.18
CA CYS A 458 7.48 -30.13 -39.96
C CYS A 458 8.59 -30.95 -40.63
N GLU A 459 9.76 -30.34 -40.88
CA GLU A 459 10.96 -31.02 -41.40
C GLU A 459 11.59 -32.01 -40.40
N HIS A 460 11.47 -31.75 -39.09
CA HIS A 460 12.00 -32.59 -38.03
C HIS A 460 11.07 -33.77 -37.67
N VAL A 461 9.79 -33.70 -38.07
CA VAL A 461 8.77 -34.74 -37.80
C VAL A 461 7.99 -35.15 -39.07
N PRO A 462 8.69 -35.56 -40.16
CA PRO A 462 8.07 -35.74 -41.48
C PRO A 462 7.04 -36.87 -41.54
N LYS A 463 7.11 -37.86 -40.63
CA LYS A 463 6.16 -38.97 -40.54
C LYS A 463 4.93 -38.65 -39.68
N ILE A 464 5.09 -37.86 -38.63
CA ILE A 464 4.05 -37.59 -37.63
C ILE A 464 3.17 -36.42 -38.05
N ALA A 465 3.73 -35.38 -38.65
CA ALA A 465 2.95 -34.20 -39.05
C ALA A 465 1.80 -34.52 -40.04
N PRO A 466 1.98 -35.38 -41.07
CA PRO A 466 0.87 -35.83 -41.91
C PRO A 466 -0.19 -36.65 -41.18
N ASP A 467 0.19 -37.45 -40.17
CA ASP A 467 -0.73 -38.22 -39.33
C ASP A 467 -1.59 -37.31 -38.47
N VAL A 468 -0.98 -36.30 -37.83
CA VAL A 468 -1.68 -35.26 -37.06
C VAL A 468 -2.65 -34.49 -37.95
N LEU A 469 -2.23 -34.06 -39.15
CA LEU A 469 -3.14 -33.39 -40.09
C LEU A 469 -4.33 -34.28 -40.47
N ARG A 470 -4.11 -35.57 -40.73
CA ARG A 470 -5.19 -36.52 -41.03
C ARG A 470 -6.17 -36.66 -39.87
N LYS A 471 -5.69 -36.69 -38.62
CA LYS A 471 -6.55 -36.76 -37.42
C LYS A 471 -7.37 -35.48 -37.26
N MET A 472 -6.72 -34.31 -37.34
CA MET A 472 -7.40 -33.01 -37.24
C MET A 472 -8.38 -32.75 -38.38
N ALA A 473 -8.13 -33.27 -39.57
CA ALA A 473 -9.06 -33.15 -40.70
C ALA A 473 -10.39 -33.86 -40.44
N LYS A 474 -10.42 -34.92 -39.61
CA LYS A 474 -11.66 -35.63 -39.23
C LYS A 474 -12.50 -34.82 -38.25
N SER A 475 -11.87 -34.14 -37.29
CA SER A 475 -12.57 -33.32 -36.28
C SER A 475 -12.74 -31.86 -36.70
N PHE A 476 -12.25 -31.43 -37.87
CA PHE A 476 -12.17 -30.03 -38.30
C PHE A 476 -13.46 -29.22 -38.08
N THR A 477 -14.62 -29.81 -38.40
CA THR A 477 -15.93 -29.12 -38.28
C THR A 477 -16.36 -28.89 -36.84
N SER A 478 -15.89 -29.71 -35.90
CA SER A 478 -16.19 -29.61 -34.46
C SER A 478 -15.16 -28.80 -33.66
N GLU A 479 -14.07 -28.38 -34.28
CA GLU A 479 -13.04 -27.59 -33.58
C GLU A 479 -13.41 -26.10 -33.46
N GLU A 480 -12.78 -25.41 -32.53
CA GLU A 480 -12.86 -23.96 -32.40
C GLU A 480 -12.07 -23.22 -33.50
N ASP A 481 -12.44 -21.96 -33.75
CA ASP A 481 -11.92 -21.17 -34.87
C ASP A 481 -10.40 -20.99 -34.84
N ILE A 482 -9.83 -20.78 -33.64
CA ILE A 482 -8.37 -20.64 -33.46
C ILE A 482 -7.61 -21.91 -33.89
N VAL A 483 -8.21 -23.09 -33.68
CA VAL A 483 -7.63 -24.38 -34.05
C VAL A 483 -7.77 -24.59 -35.56
N LYS A 484 -8.95 -24.34 -36.13
CA LYS A 484 -9.21 -24.42 -37.58
C LYS A 484 -8.21 -23.60 -38.40
N LEU A 485 -7.93 -22.36 -37.95
CA LEU A 485 -6.92 -21.49 -38.59
C LEU A 485 -5.51 -22.12 -38.56
N GLN A 486 -5.13 -22.79 -37.47
CA GLN A 486 -3.83 -23.48 -37.41
C GLN A 486 -3.81 -24.79 -38.21
N ILE A 487 -4.92 -25.52 -38.31
CA ILE A 487 -5.03 -26.69 -39.21
C ILE A 487 -4.80 -26.24 -40.67
N LEU A 488 -5.40 -25.12 -41.08
CA LEU A 488 -5.19 -24.55 -42.42
C LEU A 488 -3.73 -24.17 -42.67
N ASN A 489 -3.07 -23.52 -41.70
CA ASN A 489 -1.65 -23.19 -41.80
C ASN A 489 -0.77 -24.46 -41.87
N LEU A 490 -1.05 -25.47 -41.04
CA LEU A 490 -0.33 -26.75 -41.05
C LEU A 490 -0.49 -27.46 -42.40
N ALA A 491 -1.70 -27.50 -42.95
CA ALA A 491 -1.99 -28.08 -44.26
C ALA A 491 -1.23 -27.37 -45.38
N ALA A 492 -1.20 -26.02 -45.37
CA ALA A 492 -0.45 -25.24 -46.34
C ALA A 492 1.06 -25.51 -46.28
N LYS A 493 1.65 -25.54 -45.08
CA LYS A 493 3.07 -25.83 -44.89
C LYS A 493 3.43 -27.24 -45.32
N LEU A 494 2.63 -28.23 -44.94
CA LEU A 494 2.85 -29.63 -45.33
C LEU A 494 2.70 -29.88 -46.83
N TYR A 495 1.78 -29.15 -47.49
CA TYR A 495 1.66 -29.19 -48.95
C TYR A 495 2.93 -28.73 -49.66
N LEU A 496 3.61 -27.71 -49.10
CA LEU A 496 4.82 -27.13 -49.65
C LEU A 496 6.09 -27.96 -49.37
N THR A 497 6.15 -28.66 -48.24
CA THR A 497 7.30 -29.50 -47.84
C THR A 497 7.16 -30.96 -48.29
N ASN A 498 6.00 -31.59 -48.09
CA ASN A 498 5.72 -32.99 -48.44
C ASN A 498 4.42 -33.12 -49.25
N SER A 499 4.42 -32.59 -50.48
CA SER A 499 3.25 -32.60 -51.37
C SER A 499 2.79 -34.02 -51.73
N LYS A 500 3.71 -34.98 -51.89
CA LYS A 500 3.41 -36.36 -52.32
C LYS A 500 2.40 -37.04 -51.40
N GLN A 501 2.55 -36.88 -50.07
CA GLN A 501 1.69 -37.53 -49.08
C GLN A 501 0.48 -36.67 -48.67
N THR A 502 0.60 -35.34 -48.70
CA THR A 502 -0.37 -34.44 -48.05
C THR A 502 -1.26 -33.67 -49.01
N LYS A 503 -1.06 -33.78 -50.33
CA LYS A 503 -1.86 -33.10 -51.35
C LYS A 503 -3.37 -33.34 -51.21
N LEU A 504 -3.79 -34.60 -51.12
CA LEU A 504 -5.21 -34.97 -51.00
C LEU A 504 -5.81 -34.50 -49.66
N LEU A 505 -5.07 -34.66 -48.56
CA LEU A 505 -5.49 -34.21 -47.23
C LEU A 505 -5.68 -32.68 -47.18
N THR A 506 -4.76 -31.93 -47.75
CA THR A 506 -4.83 -30.46 -47.80
C THR A 506 -6.02 -29.99 -48.63
N GLN A 507 -6.27 -30.63 -49.79
CA GLN A 507 -7.45 -30.33 -50.61
C GLN A 507 -8.75 -30.62 -49.85
N TYR A 508 -8.81 -31.72 -49.11
CA TYR A 508 -9.96 -32.06 -48.27
C TYR A 508 -10.23 -30.99 -47.19
N VAL A 509 -9.20 -30.60 -46.42
CA VAL A 509 -9.33 -29.55 -45.39
C VAL A 509 -9.76 -28.20 -45.99
N LEU A 510 -9.18 -27.79 -47.13
CA LEU A 510 -9.57 -26.56 -47.81
C LEU A 510 -11.02 -26.58 -48.30
N ASN A 511 -11.51 -27.74 -48.74
CA ASN A 511 -12.91 -27.91 -49.15
C ASN A 511 -13.86 -27.85 -47.96
N LEU A 512 -13.49 -28.41 -46.80
CA LEU A 512 -14.26 -28.25 -45.56
C LEU A 512 -14.33 -26.78 -45.14
N ALA A 513 -13.18 -26.09 -45.10
CA ALA A 513 -13.09 -24.69 -44.70
C ALA A 513 -13.83 -23.73 -45.65
N LYS A 514 -14.04 -24.10 -46.92
CA LYS A 514 -14.81 -23.31 -47.89
C LYS A 514 -16.27 -23.09 -47.43
N TYR A 515 -16.84 -24.05 -46.72
CA TYR A 515 -18.23 -24.03 -46.27
C TYR A 515 -18.35 -23.83 -44.75
N ASP A 516 -17.29 -23.35 -44.09
CA ASP A 516 -17.33 -23.06 -42.66
C ASP A 516 -18.27 -21.88 -42.35
N GLN A 517 -18.82 -21.85 -41.15
CA GLN A 517 -19.72 -20.78 -40.71
C GLN A 517 -18.96 -19.47 -40.55
N ASN A 518 -17.72 -19.50 -40.04
CA ASN A 518 -16.93 -18.30 -39.83
C ASN A 518 -16.43 -17.74 -41.18
N TYR A 519 -16.64 -16.43 -41.39
CA TYR A 519 -16.20 -15.72 -42.60
C TYR A 519 -14.67 -15.65 -42.70
N ASP A 520 -13.96 -15.44 -41.58
CA ASP A 520 -12.49 -15.34 -41.53
C ASP A 520 -11.81 -16.63 -42.01
N ILE A 521 -12.37 -17.78 -41.62
CA ILE A 521 -11.87 -19.11 -42.01
C ILE A 521 -12.08 -19.34 -43.50
N ARG A 522 -13.25 -18.97 -44.03
CA ARG A 522 -13.55 -19.08 -45.47
C ARG A 522 -12.61 -18.21 -46.31
N ASP A 523 -12.39 -16.98 -45.89
CA ASP A 523 -11.48 -16.05 -46.60
C ASP A 523 -10.03 -16.53 -46.51
N ARG A 524 -9.59 -16.99 -45.34
CA ARG A 524 -8.27 -17.58 -45.16
C ARG A 524 -8.08 -18.81 -46.05
N ALA A 525 -9.09 -19.68 -46.16
CA ALA A 525 -9.04 -20.86 -47.02
C ALA A 525 -8.98 -20.49 -48.52
N ARG A 526 -9.74 -19.49 -48.98
CA ARG A 526 -9.66 -18.97 -50.36
C ARG A 526 -8.26 -18.43 -50.66
N PHE A 527 -7.72 -17.62 -49.74
CA PHE A 527 -6.39 -17.04 -49.86
C PHE A 527 -5.30 -18.12 -49.94
N ILE A 528 -5.29 -19.07 -49.00
CA ILE A 528 -4.33 -20.18 -48.99
C ILE A 528 -4.45 -21.01 -50.27
N ARG A 529 -5.68 -21.36 -50.69
CA ARG A 529 -5.94 -22.17 -51.89
C ARG A 529 -5.34 -21.54 -53.14
N GLN A 530 -5.52 -20.22 -53.32
CA GLN A 530 -4.99 -19.51 -54.48
C GLN A 530 -3.45 -19.44 -54.50
N LEU A 531 -2.81 -19.50 -53.33
CA LEU A 531 -1.35 -19.46 -53.21
C LEU A 531 -0.69 -20.83 -53.44
N ILE A 532 -1.28 -21.90 -52.90
CA ILE A 532 -0.62 -23.22 -52.88
C ILE A 532 -1.14 -24.20 -53.93
N VAL A 533 -2.40 -24.08 -54.37
CA VAL A 533 -2.98 -25.01 -55.34
C VAL A 533 -2.71 -24.49 -56.76
N PRO A 534 -1.98 -25.26 -57.60
CA PRO A 534 -1.72 -24.85 -58.98
C PRO A 534 -3.04 -24.70 -59.74
N THR A 535 -3.25 -23.54 -60.35
CA THR A 535 -4.33 -23.27 -61.32
C THR A 535 -3.68 -22.80 -62.63
N ASP A 536 -4.33 -23.05 -63.77
CA ASP A 536 -3.80 -22.71 -65.12
C ASP A 536 -3.50 -21.21 -65.31
N LYS A 537 -3.97 -20.35 -64.39
CA LYS A 537 -3.61 -18.93 -64.25
C LYS A 537 -2.91 -18.69 -62.90
N GLY A 538 -1.75 -19.31 -62.70
CA GLY A 538 -0.99 -19.18 -61.46
C GLY A 538 -0.63 -17.72 -61.18
N GLY A 539 -1.17 -17.16 -60.09
CA GLY A 539 -0.89 -15.77 -59.71
C GLY A 539 0.60 -15.57 -59.39
N ALA A 540 1.14 -14.37 -59.64
CA ALA A 540 2.56 -14.04 -59.40
C ALA A 540 3.05 -14.37 -57.98
N LEU A 541 2.14 -14.32 -56.99
CA LEU A 541 2.40 -14.62 -55.57
C LEU A 541 2.63 -16.10 -55.25
N SER A 542 2.17 -17.04 -56.10
CA SER A 542 2.37 -18.49 -55.89
C SER A 542 3.85 -18.87 -55.87
N LYS A 543 4.69 -18.15 -56.62
CA LYS A 543 6.17 -18.32 -56.64
C LYS A 543 6.81 -18.02 -55.28
N TYR A 544 6.17 -17.17 -54.46
CA TYR A 544 6.64 -16.77 -53.15
C TYR A 544 5.99 -17.55 -52.00
N ALA A 545 5.12 -18.52 -52.30
CA ALA A 545 4.39 -19.27 -51.27
C ALA A 545 5.30 -19.95 -50.24
N LYS A 546 6.41 -20.56 -50.69
CA LYS A 546 7.42 -21.14 -49.78
C LYS A 546 8.02 -20.08 -48.85
N LYS A 547 8.38 -18.91 -49.36
CA LYS A 547 8.93 -17.81 -48.56
C LYS A 547 7.89 -17.24 -47.58
N LEU A 548 6.61 -17.19 -47.97
CA LEU A 548 5.54 -16.63 -47.14
C LEU A 548 5.18 -17.56 -45.97
N PHE A 549 5.04 -18.87 -46.21
CA PHE A 549 4.59 -19.83 -45.20
C PHE A 549 5.72 -20.44 -44.37
N LEU A 550 6.97 -20.45 -44.88
CA LEU A 550 8.15 -21.01 -44.20
C LEU A 550 9.15 -19.92 -43.76
N ALA A 551 8.72 -18.67 -43.67
CA ALA A 551 9.55 -17.61 -43.10
C ALA A 551 9.88 -17.93 -41.63
N LEU A 552 11.16 -17.82 -41.28
CA LEU A 552 11.62 -17.90 -39.89
C LEU A 552 10.95 -16.79 -39.09
N LYS A 553 10.29 -17.18 -37.99
CA LYS A 553 9.65 -16.23 -37.08
C LYS A 553 10.60 -15.91 -35.94
N PRO A 554 10.74 -14.64 -35.54
CA PRO A 554 11.60 -14.27 -34.43
C PRO A 554 11.15 -15.00 -33.16
N ALA A 555 12.13 -15.46 -32.38
CA ALA A 555 11.86 -16.12 -31.12
C ALA A 555 11.26 -15.11 -30.13
N PRO A 556 10.21 -15.48 -29.38
CA PRO A 556 9.59 -14.61 -28.40
C PRO A 556 10.51 -14.45 -27.18
N ILE A 557 10.79 -13.21 -26.79
CA ILE A 557 11.62 -12.94 -25.61
C ILE A 557 10.74 -13.00 -24.36
N LEU A 558 11.14 -13.85 -23.41
CA LEU A 558 10.47 -14.01 -22.12
C LEU A 558 11.05 -13.01 -21.11
N GLU A 559 10.57 -11.77 -21.17
CA GLU A 559 11.05 -10.71 -20.28
C GLU A 559 10.17 -10.51 -19.05
N SER A 560 10.74 -9.92 -18.01
CA SER A 560 10.01 -9.50 -16.83
C SER A 560 9.07 -8.33 -17.16
N PRO A 561 7.84 -8.28 -16.62
CA PRO A 561 6.96 -7.11 -16.74
C PRO A 561 7.50 -5.86 -16.01
N PHE A 562 8.66 -5.96 -15.34
CA PHE A 562 9.32 -4.87 -14.61
C PHE A 562 10.56 -4.32 -15.31
N LYS A 563 10.97 -4.84 -16.48
CA LYS A 563 12.21 -4.46 -17.17
C LYS A 563 12.29 -2.98 -17.57
N ASP A 564 11.16 -2.38 -17.96
CA ASP A 564 11.11 -0.98 -18.43
C ASP A 564 10.59 0.01 -17.38
N ARG A 565 10.35 -0.45 -16.14
CA ARG A 565 9.83 0.42 -15.07
C ARG A 565 10.87 1.40 -14.53
N ASP A 566 12.11 1.16 -14.89
CA ASP A 566 13.34 1.89 -14.59
C ASP A 566 13.31 3.36 -14.97
N HIS A 567 12.53 3.69 -16.00
CA HIS A 567 12.38 5.05 -16.51
C HIS A 567 11.62 5.97 -15.54
N PHE A 568 10.90 5.36 -14.59
CA PHE A 568 10.23 6.10 -13.53
C PHE A 568 11.05 6.10 -12.25
N GLN A 569 10.99 7.21 -11.52
CA GLN A 569 11.57 7.32 -10.19
C GLN A 569 10.93 6.26 -9.29
N LEU A 570 11.78 5.36 -8.77
CA LEU A 570 11.39 4.34 -7.79
C LEU A 570 10.54 4.96 -6.67
N GLY A 571 9.43 4.31 -6.29
CA GLY A 571 8.53 4.78 -5.24
C GLY A 571 7.48 5.80 -5.68
N SER A 572 7.55 6.30 -6.91
CA SER A 572 6.53 7.20 -7.47
C SER A 572 5.26 6.47 -7.92
N LEU A 573 4.15 7.20 -8.04
CA LEU A 573 2.92 6.63 -8.60
C LEU A 573 3.12 6.17 -10.06
N SER A 574 3.92 6.91 -10.83
CA SER A 574 4.22 6.55 -12.22
C SER A 574 4.97 5.23 -12.32
N HIS A 575 5.89 4.97 -11.39
CA HIS A 575 6.58 3.68 -11.26
C HIS A 575 5.62 2.54 -10.91
N LEU A 576 4.69 2.78 -9.97
CA LEU A 576 3.71 1.78 -9.55
C LEU A 576 2.75 1.39 -10.69
N LEU A 577 2.24 2.38 -11.42
CA LEU A 577 1.29 2.21 -12.52
C LEU A 577 1.95 1.88 -13.86
N ASN A 578 3.27 2.05 -13.96
CA ASN A 578 4.04 1.99 -15.21
C ASN A 578 3.51 2.95 -16.30
N VAL A 579 3.01 4.11 -15.89
CA VAL A 579 2.45 5.16 -16.78
C VAL A 579 2.77 6.53 -16.19
N LYS A 580 3.09 7.52 -17.01
CA LYS A 580 3.33 8.91 -16.55
C LYS A 580 2.05 9.49 -15.96
N ALA A 581 1.99 9.59 -14.63
CA ALA A 581 0.89 10.22 -13.91
C ALA A 581 0.97 11.75 -13.99
N GLY A 582 -0.16 12.46 -13.86
CA GLY A 582 -0.19 13.92 -13.85
C GLY A 582 0.69 14.55 -12.76
N GLY A 583 1.50 15.55 -13.12
CA GLY A 583 2.45 16.17 -12.18
C GLY A 583 3.69 15.33 -11.87
N TYR A 584 3.89 14.19 -12.54
CA TYR A 584 5.16 13.46 -12.44
C TYR A 584 6.30 14.24 -13.08
N GLN A 585 7.31 14.54 -12.26
CA GLN A 585 8.55 15.16 -12.70
C GLN A 585 9.66 14.10 -12.71
N GLU A 586 10.35 13.97 -13.82
CA GLU A 586 11.48 13.06 -13.96
C GLU A 586 12.64 13.49 -13.04
N LEU A 587 13.49 12.53 -12.66
CA LEU A 587 14.70 12.85 -11.92
C LEU A 587 15.70 13.53 -12.88
N PRO A 588 16.28 14.69 -12.52
CA PRO A 588 17.30 15.33 -13.35
C PRO A 588 18.48 14.40 -13.58
N ASP A 589 19.18 14.55 -14.70
CA ASP A 589 20.45 13.88 -14.96
C ASP A 589 21.58 14.43 -14.10
N TRP A 590 22.62 13.62 -13.92
CA TRP A 590 23.82 14.04 -13.17
C TRP A 590 24.53 15.18 -13.91
N PRO A 591 25.03 16.22 -13.22
CA PRO A 591 25.87 17.23 -13.84
C PRO A 591 27.22 16.65 -14.26
N GLU A 592 27.77 17.14 -15.38
CA GLU A 592 29.12 16.80 -15.84
C GLU A 592 30.21 17.47 -14.98
N THR A 593 29.91 18.66 -14.44
CA THR A 593 30.81 19.41 -13.54
C THR A 593 30.07 19.79 -12.27
N ALA A 594 30.65 19.47 -11.10
CA ALA A 594 30.07 19.86 -9.82
C ALA A 594 30.29 21.37 -9.56
N PRO A 595 29.26 22.10 -9.09
CA PRO A 595 29.43 23.46 -8.57
C PRO A 595 30.40 23.50 -7.39
N ASP A 596 31.05 24.66 -7.17
CA ASP A 596 32.02 24.84 -6.09
C ASP A 596 31.38 24.49 -4.72
N PRO A 597 31.98 23.59 -3.91
CA PRO A 597 31.51 23.27 -2.56
C PRO A 597 31.36 24.49 -1.63
N SER A 598 32.05 25.60 -1.92
CA SER A 598 31.96 26.86 -1.17
C SER A 598 30.56 27.47 -1.16
N VAL A 599 29.71 27.17 -2.15
CA VAL A 599 28.32 27.68 -2.24
C VAL A 599 27.46 27.26 -1.04
N ARG A 600 27.85 26.18 -0.33
CA ARG A 600 27.16 25.69 0.88
C ARG A 600 27.76 26.24 2.18
N ASN A 601 28.91 26.90 2.12
CA ASN A 601 29.58 27.51 3.27
C ASN A 601 29.01 28.91 3.52
N VAL A 602 28.02 29.02 4.40
CA VAL A 602 27.48 30.32 4.82
C VAL A 602 27.92 30.60 6.24
N GLU A 603 28.59 31.75 6.47
CA GLU A 603 28.89 32.27 7.80
C GLU A 603 27.56 32.51 8.54
N VAL A 604 27.38 31.88 9.70
CA VAL A 604 26.20 32.10 10.53
C VAL A 604 26.39 33.43 11.25
N MET A 605 25.70 34.49 10.83
CA MET A 605 25.56 35.69 11.65
C MET A 605 24.80 35.32 12.93
N ASP A 606 25.51 35.24 14.05
CA ASP A 606 24.92 35.14 15.37
C ASP A 606 24.09 36.39 15.66
N ALA A 607 22.77 36.25 15.58
CA ALA A 607 21.84 37.26 16.05
C ALA A 607 22.00 37.42 17.57
N VAL A 608 22.59 38.56 17.95
CA VAL A 608 22.64 39.23 19.26
C VAL A 608 21.91 38.47 20.37
N CYS A 609 22.72 37.84 21.23
CA CYS A 609 22.29 37.31 22.50
C CYS A 609 21.91 38.47 23.43
N CYS A 610 20.62 38.68 23.67
CA CYS A 610 20.16 39.46 24.82
C CYS A 610 20.69 38.79 26.09
N HIS A 611 21.64 39.44 26.74
CA HIS A 611 22.23 39.00 27.99
C HIS A 611 21.18 38.94 29.10
N GLY A 612 21.02 37.74 29.65
CA GLY A 612 20.15 37.45 30.80
C GLY A 612 20.65 36.20 31.52
N ASN A 613 21.87 36.30 32.03
CA ASN A 613 22.54 35.49 33.05
C ASN A 613 21.80 34.23 33.54
N CYS A 614 22.27 33.02 33.15
CA CYS A 614 22.24 31.88 34.07
C CYS A 614 23.25 30.79 33.66
N ASN A 615 24.03 30.38 34.66
CA ASN A 615 25.22 29.56 34.57
C ASN A 615 25.01 28.16 33.97
N SER A 616 25.99 27.79 33.13
CA SER A 616 26.23 26.43 32.67
C SER A 616 26.50 25.47 33.85
N LYS A 617 25.71 24.40 33.91
CA LYS A 617 26.19 23.10 34.42
C LYS A 617 25.95 22.06 33.33
N ARG A 618 27.05 21.58 32.75
CA ARG A 618 27.10 20.30 32.04
C ARG A 618 26.59 19.21 32.98
N VAL A 619 25.52 18.53 32.57
CA VAL A 619 25.20 17.19 33.05
C VAL A 619 24.99 16.35 31.80
N GLY A 620 25.98 15.52 31.46
CA GLY A 620 25.72 14.38 30.59
C GLY A 620 24.94 13.36 31.41
N PHE A 621 23.85 12.81 30.89
CA PHE A 621 23.38 11.50 31.30
C PHE A 621 22.47 10.88 30.24
N LEU A 622 22.50 9.55 30.26
CA LEU A 622 21.96 8.59 29.34
C LEU A 622 20.44 8.66 29.17
N GLY A 623 19.97 8.24 27.99
CA GLY A 623 18.90 7.26 27.87
C GLY A 623 17.45 7.73 28.03
N TRP A 624 16.66 7.35 27.01
CA TRP A 624 15.25 6.93 27.04
C TRP A 624 14.12 7.89 26.61
N ARG A 625 13.18 7.22 25.93
CA ARG A 625 11.74 7.48 25.68
C ARG A 625 11.35 8.45 24.56
N ARG A 626 11.28 7.83 23.39
CA ARG A 626 10.52 8.19 22.19
C ARG A 626 9.01 8.23 22.49
N VAL A 627 8.40 9.40 22.37
CA VAL A 627 6.93 9.56 22.39
C VAL A 627 6.36 8.89 21.14
N SER A 628 5.45 7.92 21.33
CA SER A 628 4.79 7.21 20.24
C SER A 628 3.61 8.03 19.74
N CYS A 629 3.65 8.49 18.49
CA CYS A 629 2.46 8.98 17.80
C CYS A 629 1.82 7.81 17.05
N GLY A 630 0.54 7.57 17.31
CA GLY A 630 -0.23 6.44 16.79
C GLY A 630 -0.36 6.48 15.27
N SER A 631 -0.13 5.32 14.66
CA SER A 631 -0.36 5.07 13.24
C SER A 631 -1.85 4.80 13.01
N ASN A 632 -2.51 5.59 12.16
CA ASN A 632 -3.75 5.19 11.53
C ASN A 632 -3.50 5.03 10.03
N GLY A 633 -3.66 3.79 9.55
CA GLY A 633 -3.71 3.45 8.14
C GLY A 633 -5.15 3.56 7.63
N LEU A 634 -5.35 4.47 6.69
CA LEU A 634 -6.17 4.32 5.49
C LEU A 634 -5.77 5.49 4.56
N GLU A 635 -5.93 5.31 3.25
CA GLU A 635 -5.81 6.32 2.17
C GLU A 635 -4.53 6.31 1.34
N LEU A 636 -4.47 5.34 0.42
CA LEU A 636 -3.65 5.40 -0.80
C LEU A 636 -4.43 6.01 -2.00
N LEU A 637 -5.31 6.99 -1.75
CA LEU A 637 -6.08 7.67 -2.81
C LEU A 637 -6.14 9.20 -2.65
N LYS A 638 -5.19 9.81 -1.92
CA LYS A 638 -5.12 11.27 -1.73
C LYS A 638 -4.04 12.00 -2.56
N LEU A 639 -3.30 11.29 -3.42
CA LEU A 639 -2.29 11.91 -4.28
C LEU A 639 -2.82 12.50 -5.59
N PHE A 640 -4.14 12.47 -5.86
CA PHE A 640 -4.72 13.02 -7.10
C PHE A 640 -6.04 13.76 -6.90
N TRP A 641 -6.10 14.69 -5.94
CA TRP A 641 -7.17 15.71 -5.91
C TRP A 641 -6.60 17.08 -5.54
N HIS A 642 -5.55 17.51 -6.26
CA HIS A 642 -5.17 18.92 -6.33
C HIS A 642 -6.18 19.67 -7.21
N SER A 643 -7.41 19.86 -6.69
CA SER A 643 -8.19 21.09 -6.92
C SER A 643 -9.57 21.13 -6.28
N ARG A 644 -10.15 20.05 -5.73
CA ARG A 644 -11.44 20.17 -5.01
C ARG A 644 -11.51 19.20 -3.83
N VAL A 645 -11.88 19.72 -2.66
CA VAL A 645 -12.20 18.96 -1.43
C VAL A 645 -11.04 18.25 -0.72
N LEU A 646 -10.26 19.03 0.03
CA LEU A 646 -9.57 18.52 1.22
C LEU A 646 -9.84 19.47 2.40
N PHE A 647 -11.05 19.37 2.96
CA PHE A 647 -11.41 20.15 4.15
C PHE A 647 -12.17 19.36 5.23
N VAL A 648 -12.13 18.04 5.19
CA VAL A 648 -12.68 17.21 6.27
C VAL A 648 -11.59 16.30 6.79
N CYS A 649 -10.90 16.75 7.84
CA CYS A 649 -10.32 15.95 8.95
C CYS A 649 -9.30 16.75 9.77
N ILE A 650 -9.68 17.91 10.31
CA ILE A 650 -9.08 18.44 11.56
C ILE A 650 -10.20 19.11 12.37
N LEU A 651 -11.04 18.30 13.02
CA LEU A 651 -11.81 18.73 14.19
C LEU A 651 -10.89 18.69 15.42
N PRO A 652 -11.13 19.50 16.46
CA PRO A 652 -10.41 19.33 17.72
C PRO A 652 -10.66 17.95 18.28
N CYS A 653 -9.63 17.45 18.96
CA CYS A 653 -9.69 16.30 19.85
C CYS A 653 -10.87 16.45 20.83
N SER A 654 -11.97 15.77 20.54
CA SER A 654 -12.78 15.16 21.59
C SER A 654 -12.32 13.71 21.62
N ALA A 655 -11.60 13.32 22.68
CA ALA A 655 -11.31 11.94 23.08
C ALA A 655 -11.45 10.91 21.93
N GLN A 656 -10.42 10.82 21.09
CA GLN A 656 -10.42 9.94 19.91
C GLN A 656 -10.32 8.49 20.36
N THR A 657 -11.21 7.64 19.83
CA THR A 657 -11.15 6.20 20.04
C THR A 657 -9.90 5.62 19.36
N ILE A 658 -9.06 4.94 20.11
CA ILE A 658 -7.82 4.30 19.62
C ILE A 658 -8.19 2.92 19.03
N SER A 659 -7.42 2.42 18.07
CA SER A 659 -7.52 1.01 17.68
C SER A 659 -7.04 0.08 18.81
N PRO A 660 -7.67 -1.08 19.04
CA PRO A 660 -7.25 -1.99 20.10
C PRO A 660 -5.80 -2.42 19.93
N THR A 661 -5.07 -2.50 21.04
CA THR A 661 -3.77 -3.16 21.07
C THR A 661 -3.99 -4.64 20.78
N PHE A 662 -3.32 -5.19 19.75
CA PHE A 662 -3.44 -6.59 19.32
C PHE A 662 -3.09 -7.55 20.46
N SER A 663 -4.11 -8.00 21.20
CA SER A 663 -4.08 -9.19 22.05
C SER A 663 -4.74 -10.34 21.30
N SER A 664 -4.32 -11.58 21.54
CA SER A 664 -4.97 -12.76 20.99
C SER A 664 -6.47 -12.72 21.31
N LEU A 665 -7.33 -12.71 20.28
CA LEU A 665 -8.77 -12.71 20.44
C LEU A 665 -9.20 -13.99 21.17
N LYS A 666 -9.87 -13.85 22.31
CA LYS A 666 -10.38 -14.99 23.08
C LYS A 666 -11.59 -15.55 22.34
N THR A 667 -11.52 -16.83 21.96
CA THR A 667 -12.63 -17.55 21.35
C THR A 667 -13.50 -18.17 22.43
N TYR A 668 -14.80 -18.02 22.29
CA TYR A 668 -15.84 -18.57 23.15
C TYR A 668 -16.64 -19.59 22.37
N GLU A 669 -17.10 -20.64 23.04
CA GLU A 669 -18.00 -21.62 22.43
C GLU A 669 -19.44 -21.14 22.56
N LEU A 670 -20.17 -21.08 21.44
CA LEU A 670 -21.60 -20.72 21.39
C LEU A 670 -22.50 -21.95 21.30
N LEU A 671 -22.07 -22.97 20.54
CA LEU A 671 -22.78 -24.23 20.35
C LEU A 671 -21.76 -25.36 20.23
N HIS A 672 -21.78 -26.28 21.18
CA HIS A 672 -20.91 -27.46 21.14
C HIS A 672 -21.37 -28.46 20.08
N ARG A 673 -20.43 -29.20 19.46
CA ARG A 673 -20.72 -30.20 18.41
C ARG A 673 -21.76 -31.26 18.82
N LEU A 674 -21.80 -31.64 20.09
CA LEU A 674 -22.75 -32.65 20.61
C LEU A 674 -24.16 -32.06 20.74
N THR A 675 -24.28 -30.82 21.21
CA THR A 675 -25.57 -30.13 21.38
C THR A 675 -26.11 -29.56 20.07
N GLY A 676 -25.23 -29.31 19.10
CA GLY A 676 -25.59 -28.85 17.76
C GLY A 676 -25.81 -29.97 16.74
N GLU A 677 -25.91 -31.23 17.17
CA GLU A 677 -26.11 -32.41 16.30
C GLU A 677 -25.11 -32.46 15.11
N GLY A 678 -23.86 -32.06 15.33
CA GLY A 678 -22.79 -31.97 14.32
C GLY A 678 -22.44 -30.55 13.88
N LEU A 679 -23.30 -29.55 14.11
CA LEU A 679 -22.96 -28.13 13.90
C LEU A 679 -22.26 -27.57 15.16
N ALA A 680 -21.02 -27.12 15.01
CA ALA A 680 -20.28 -26.43 16.07
C ALA A 680 -20.20 -24.92 15.76
N VAL A 681 -20.41 -24.08 16.77
CA VAL A 681 -20.36 -22.61 16.61
C VAL A 681 -19.47 -22.01 17.68
N GLY A 682 -18.42 -21.30 17.25
CA GLY A 682 -17.57 -20.47 18.10
C GLY A 682 -17.79 -19.00 17.81
N TYR A 683 -17.41 -18.12 18.74
CA TYR A 683 -17.44 -16.68 18.53
C TYR A 683 -16.30 -15.95 19.22
N CYS A 684 -15.95 -14.78 18.74
CA CYS A 684 -15.02 -13.87 19.40
C CYS A 684 -15.45 -12.41 19.23
N PHE A 685 -15.10 -11.57 20.18
CA PHE A 685 -15.36 -10.14 20.12
C PHE A 685 -14.26 -9.45 19.33
N GLY A 686 -14.60 -8.77 18.23
CA GLY A 686 -13.62 -8.23 17.30
C GLY A 686 -12.87 -6.99 17.80
N ARG A 687 -13.27 -6.41 18.95
CA ARG A 687 -12.81 -5.10 19.50
C ARG A 687 -12.76 -3.94 18.50
N GLN A 688 -13.41 -4.08 17.35
CA GLN A 688 -13.51 -3.05 16.32
C GLN A 688 -14.95 -2.52 16.29
N PRO A 689 -15.15 -1.22 16.01
CA PRO A 689 -16.50 -0.68 15.81
C PRO A 689 -17.20 -1.41 14.67
N PHE A 690 -18.48 -1.75 14.86
CA PHE A 690 -19.24 -2.44 13.82
C PHE A 690 -19.45 -1.51 12.61
N VAL A 691 -19.11 -1.99 11.42
CA VAL A 691 -19.00 -1.18 10.18
C VAL A 691 -20.30 -0.41 9.86
N ARG A 692 -21.46 -0.96 10.21
CA ARG A 692 -22.77 -0.33 9.91
C ARG A 692 -23.27 0.60 11.02
N ASP A 693 -22.80 0.44 12.25
CA ASP A 693 -23.17 1.28 13.40
C ASP A 693 -22.05 1.27 14.46
N PRO A 694 -21.37 2.41 14.71
CA PRO A 694 -20.26 2.47 15.67
C PRO A 694 -20.68 2.26 17.13
N HIS A 695 -21.98 2.28 17.46
CA HIS A 695 -22.48 2.03 18.81
C HIS A 695 -22.72 0.54 19.11
N MET A 696 -22.43 -0.35 18.15
CA MET A 696 -22.59 -1.80 18.31
C MET A 696 -21.24 -2.50 18.49
N VAL A 697 -21.23 -3.53 19.32
CA VAL A 697 -20.09 -4.43 19.51
C VAL A 697 -20.05 -5.43 18.36
N THR A 698 -18.88 -5.54 17.71
CA THR A 698 -18.65 -6.50 16.63
C THR A 698 -18.37 -7.89 17.21
N VAL A 699 -19.19 -8.87 16.83
CA VAL A 699 -19.02 -10.28 17.19
C VAL A 699 -18.77 -11.09 15.91
N GLN A 700 -17.62 -11.74 15.83
CA GLN A 700 -17.32 -12.70 14.77
C GLN A 700 -17.81 -14.07 15.19
N ILE A 701 -18.58 -14.73 14.33
CA ILE A 701 -19.18 -16.05 14.60
C ILE A 701 -18.63 -17.03 13.57
N GLN A 702 -18.09 -18.14 14.04
CA GLN A 702 -17.48 -19.19 13.23
C GLN A 702 -18.34 -20.45 13.32
N PHE A 703 -18.91 -20.87 12.20
CA PHE A 703 -19.71 -22.10 12.06
C PHE A 703 -18.84 -23.19 11.46
N THR A 704 -18.81 -24.37 12.07
CA THR A 704 -18.13 -25.55 11.54
C THR A 704 -19.10 -26.72 11.43
N ASN A 705 -19.26 -27.26 10.23
CA ASN A 705 -20.14 -28.40 9.99
C ASN A 705 -19.36 -29.72 10.12
N HIS A 706 -19.67 -30.51 11.13
CA HIS A 706 -19.13 -31.87 11.33
C HIS A 706 -20.14 -32.97 10.95
N MET A 707 -21.23 -32.62 10.29
CA MET A 707 -22.23 -33.58 9.78
C MET A 707 -21.77 -34.16 8.44
N ASP A 708 -22.27 -35.36 8.09
CA ASP A 708 -22.06 -35.96 6.77
C ASP A 708 -22.94 -35.32 5.66
N THR A 709 -23.82 -34.39 6.04
CA THR A 709 -24.74 -33.66 5.16
C THR A 709 -24.53 -32.15 5.24
N GLU A 710 -24.93 -31.43 4.20
CA GLU A 710 -24.80 -29.97 4.14
C GLU A 710 -25.81 -29.25 5.05
N ALA A 711 -25.36 -28.23 5.77
CA ALA A 711 -26.22 -27.38 6.58
C ALA A 711 -26.72 -26.20 5.74
N ARG A 712 -28.03 -26.16 5.45
CA ARG A 712 -28.66 -25.10 4.66
C ARG A 712 -29.43 -24.07 5.50
N ASN A 713 -29.52 -22.84 5.00
CA ASN A 713 -30.33 -21.72 5.53
C ASN A 713 -30.02 -21.36 6.98
N LEU A 714 -28.73 -21.16 7.27
CA LEU A 714 -28.23 -20.75 8.58
C LEU A 714 -28.47 -19.25 8.79
N ARG A 715 -29.35 -18.91 9.75
CA ARG A 715 -29.74 -17.53 10.07
C ARG A 715 -30.13 -17.36 11.53
N VAL A 716 -30.18 -16.10 11.97
CA VAL A 716 -30.71 -15.72 13.29
C VAL A 716 -32.23 -15.56 13.19
N ARG A 717 -32.98 -15.96 14.23
CA ARG A 717 -34.42 -15.68 14.37
C ARG A 717 -34.79 -15.37 15.81
N GLU A 718 -35.92 -14.67 15.96
CA GLU A 718 -36.62 -14.41 17.24
C GLU A 718 -35.68 -14.00 18.40
N PRO A 719 -34.95 -12.88 18.27
CA PRO A 719 -34.08 -12.42 19.35
C PRO A 719 -34.93 -12.01 20.56
N ARG A 720 -34.86 -12.80 21.66
CA ARG A 720 -35.57 -12.54 22.92
C ARG A 720 -34.71 -11.63 23.79
N LEU A 721 -34.65 -10.36 23.41
CA LEU A 721 -33.72 -9.38 23.97
C LEU A 721 -34.31 -8.59 25.14
N GLN A 722 -33.42 -8.15 26.04
CA GLN A 722 -33.63 -7.13 27.07
C GLN A 722 -34.24 -5.85 26.47
N SER A 723 -35.03 -5.08 27.23
CA SER A 723 -35.52 -3.76 26.77
C SER A 723 -34.32 -2.86 26.41
N GLY A 724 -34.26 -2.43 25.15
CA GLY A 724 -33.18 -1.57 24.60
C GLY A 724 -32.12 -2.29 23.78
N MET A 725 -31.85 -3.59 24.04
CA MET A 725 -30.83 -4.35 23.30
C MET A 725 -31.23 -4.59 21.84
N ARG A 726 -30.26 -4.57 20.93
CA ARG A 726 -30.49 -4.80 19.49
C ARG A 726 -29.43 -5.72 18.90
N ILE A 727 -29.84 -6.57 17.96
CA ILE A 727 -28.93 -7.40 17.17
C ILE A 727 -29.07 -7.01 15.70
N LYS A 728 -27.92 -6.82 15.04
CA LYS A 728 -27.82 -6.77 13.59
C LYS A 728 -27.29 -8.10 13.07
N GLU A 729 -28.20 -8.89 12.54
CA GLU A 729 -27.95 -10.25 12.05
C GLU A 729 -26.92 -10.29 10.91
N PHE A 730 -26.19 -11.40 10.82
CA PHE A 730 -25.31 -11.72 9.70
C PHE A 730 -26.15 -12.17 8.47
N PRO A 731 -25.64 -12.01 7.24
CA PRO A 731 -26.34 -12.50 6.04
C PRO A 731 -26.53 -14.02 6.09
N GLU A 732 -27.71 -14.50 5.70
CA GLU A 732 -28.05 -15.93 5.71
C GLU A 732 -27.01 -16.75 4.92
N ILE A 733 -26.51 -17.82 5.54
CA ILE A 733 -25.59 -18.76 4.87
C ILE A 733 -26.46 -19.82 4.20
N GLU A 734 -26.49 -19.79 2.87
CA GLU A 734 -27.35 -20.66 2.05
C GLU A 734 -26.97 -22.13 2.17
N VAL A 735 -25.67 -22.44 2.09
CA VAL A 735 -25.13 -23.80 2.16
C VAL A 735 -23.79 -23.80 2.89
N LEU A 736 -23.62 -24.72 3.86
CA LEU A 736 -22.36 -25.01 4.53
C LEU A 736 -22.02 -26.52 4.36
N PRO A 737 -21.05 -26.88 3.50
CA PRO A 737 -20.67 -28.26 3.23
C PRO A 737 -20.11 -29.03 4.44
N PRO A 738 -20.15 -30.38 4.44
CA PRO A 738 -19.48 -31.24 5.43
C PRO A 738 -17.99 -30.92 5.57
N GLY A 739 -17.51 -30.75 6.80
CA GLY A 739 -16.11 -30.49 7.13
C GLY A 739 -15.64 -29.06 6.91
N GLU A 740 -16.49 -28.16 6.42
CA GLU A 740 -16.15 -26.76 6.18
C GLU A 740 -16.46 -25.85 7.38
N THR A 741 -15.71 -24.75 7.43
CA THR A 741 -15.86 -23.71 8.44
C THR A 741 -16.08 -22.35 7.76
N VAL A 742 -17.13 -21.64 8.12
CA VAL A 742 -17.42 -20.28 7.63
C VAL A 742 -17.46 -19.30 8.80
N THR A 743 -16.91 -18.09 8.59
CA THR A 743 -16.91 -17.02 9.59
C THR A 743 -17.77 -15.86 9.11
N THR A 744 -18.71 -15.41 9.92
CA THR A 744 -19.57 -14.26 9.65
C THR A 744 -19.47 -13.24 10.78
N VAL A 745 -19.98 -12.02 10.54
CA VAL A 745 -19.90 -10.92 11.50
C VAL A 745 -21.29 -10.42 11.84
N MET A 746 -21.56 -10.29 13.13
CA MET A 746 -22.82 -9.82 13.70
C MET A 746 -22.55 -8.59 14.59
N GLY A 747 -23.47 -7.63 14.61
CA GLY A 747 -23.41 -6.49 15.52
C GLY A 747 -24.37 -6.69 16.68
N ILE A 748 -23.92 -6.51 17.93
CA ILE A 748 -24.81 -6.53 19.11
C ILE A 748 -24.68 -5.22 19.88
N ASP A 749 -25.81 -4.55 20.08
CA ASP A 749 -25.93 -3.42 21.00
C ASP A 749 -26.41 -3.93 22.35
N PHE A 750 -25.49 -3.98 23.32
CA PHE A 750 -25.78 -4.42 24.69
C PHE A 750 -26.35 -3.30 25.58
N CYS A 751 -26.48 -2.06 25.08
CA CYS A 751 -26.98 -0.92 25.86
C CYS A 751 -26.23 -0.71 27.18
N ASP A 752 -24.92 -0.90 27.16
CA ASP A 752 -24.03 -0.81 28.34
C ASP A 752 -24.46 -1.73 29.50
N SER A 753 -25.10 -2.85 29.18
CA SER A 753 -25.50 -3.92 30.10
C SER A 753 -24.58 -5.14 29.94
N THR A 754 -24.28 -5.83 31.04
CA THR A 754 -23.52 -7.09 31.06
C THR A 754 -24.40 -8.33 30.93
N GLN A 755 -25.69 -8.14 30.63
CA GLN A 755 -26.66 -9.22 30.49
C GLN A 755 -26.50 -9.92 29.13
N ALA A 756 -26.84 -11.22 29.09
CA ALA A 756 -26.68 -12.03 27.89
C ALA A 756 -27.74 -11.69 26.82
N ALA A 757 -27.29 -11.56 25.58
CA ALA A 757 -28.15 -11.47 24.41
C ALA A 757 -28.60 -12.87 23.98
N ASN A 758 -29.89 -13.18 24.18
CA ASN A 758 -30.48 -14.49 23.86
C ASN A 758 -31.14 -14.46 22.47
N PHE A 759 -30.78 -15.39 21.60
CA PHE A 759 -31.35 -15.51 20.25
C PHE A 759 -31.33 -16.97 19.76
N GLN A 760 -32.02 -17.25 18.66
CA GLN A 760 -32.04 -18.59 18.07
C GLN A 760 -31.25 -18.63 16.76
N LEU A 761 -30.36 -19.61 16.64
CA LEU A 761 -29.74 -20.00 15.38
C LEU A 761 -30.62 -21.06 14.73
N CYS A 762 -31.11 -20.78 13.52
CA CYS A 762 -31.96 -21.69 12.77
C CYS A 762 -31.21 -22.22 11.55
N THR A 763 -31.33 -23.52 11.30
CA THR A 763 -31.11 -24.12 9.97
C THR A 763 -32.46 -24.33 9.29
N HIS A 764 -32.46 -24.86 8.07
CA HIS A 764 -33.69 -25.29 7.40
C HIS A 764 -34.51 -26.34 8.18
N THR A 765 -33.89 -27.12 9.08
CA THR A 765 -34.51 -28.24 9.80
C THR A 765 -34.55 -28.10 11.32
N ARG A 766 -33.65 -27.31 11.92
CA ARG A 766 -33.45 -27.24 13.38
C ARG A 766 -33.36 -25.81 13.89
N LYS A 767 -33.59 -25.65 15.19
CA LYS A 767 -33.43 -24.38 15.92
C LYS A 767 -32.63 -24.60 17.19
N PHE A 768 -31.62 -23.77 17.42
CA PHE A 768 -30.74 -23.82 18.58
C PHE A 768 -30.83 -22.51 19.36
N CYS A 769 -31.24 -22.57 20.63
CA CYS A 769 -31.24 -21.40 21.51
C CYS A 769 -29.82 -21.16 22.04
N VAL A 770 -29.28 -19.96 21.78
CA VAL A 770 -27.92 -19.58 22.17
C VAL A 770 -27.91 -18.23 22.86
N SER A 771 -26.90 -17.99 23.70
CA SER A 771 -26.74 -16.76 24.46
C SER A 771 -25.30 -16.25 24.38
N ILE A 772 -25.15 -14.95 24.15
CA ILE A 772 -23.84 -14.28 24.15
C ILE A 772 -23.81 -13.28 25.29
N GLN A 773 -22.90 -13.48 26.25
CA GLN A 773 -22.67 -12.56 27.35
C GLN A 773 -21.35 -11.79 27.14
N PRO A 774 -21.36 -10.45 27.13
CA PRO A 774 -20.17 -9.67 26.92
C PRO A 774 -19.37 -9.52 28.24
N PRO A 775 -18.04 -9.74 28.22
CA PRO A 775 -17.16 -9.19 29.25
C PRO A 775 -17.23 -7.66 29.23
N VAL A 776 -16.97 -6.99 30.36
CA VAL A 776 -17.06 -5.53 30.43
C VAL A 776 -16.05 -4.86 29.51
N GLY A 777 -14.84 -5.42 29.40
CA GLY A 777 -13.80 -4.97 28.48
C GLY A 777 -14.25 -4.86 27.02
N GLU A 778 -15.15 -5.74 26.57
CA GLU A 778 -15.63 -5.78 25.18
C GLU A 778 -16.75 -4.76 24.91
N LEU A 779 -17.33 -4.17 25.95
CA LEU A 779 -18.31 -3.08 25.87
C LEU A 779 -17.65 -1.70 25.77
N MET A 780 -16.32 -1.63 25.82
CA MET A 780 -15.57 -0.39 25.85
C MET A 780 -14.65 -0.28 24.65
N ALA A 781 -14.29 0.96 24.34
CA ALA A 781 -13.25 1.28 23.38
C ALA A 781 -12.21 2.23 23.99
N PRO A 782 -10.94 2.06 23.65
CA PRO A 782 -9.86 2.83 24.26
C PRO A 782 -9.93 4.28 23.78
N VAL A 783 -9.60 5.23 24.64
CA VAL A 783 -9.64 6.66 24.33
C VAL A 783 -8.28 7.29 24.54
N PHE A 784 -7.86 8.13 23.60
CA PHE A 784 -6.70 8.99 23.79
C PHE A 784 -7.07 10.21 24.63
N MET A 785 -6.29 10.44 25.69
CA MET A 785 -6.48 11.55 26.62
C MET A 785 -5.12 12.02 27.15
N LEU A 786 -4.97 13.32 27.39
CA LEU A 786 -3.78 13.91 28.00
C LEU A 786 -3.85 13.88 29.52
N GLU A 787 -2.70 13.97 30.20
CA GLU A 787 -2.63 13.89 31.67
C GLU A 787 -3.50 14.96 32.37
N ASN A 788 -3.49 16.19 31.87
CA ASN A 788 -4.26 17.31 32.43
C ASN A 788 -5.78 17.10 32.26
N GLU A 789 -6.18 16.51 31.13
CA GLU A 789 -7.58 16.18 30.86
C GLU A 789 -8.04 15.04 31.77
N PHE A 790 -7.22 14.01 31.95
CA PHE A 790 -7.51 12.89 32.84
C PHE A 790 -7.77 13.36 34.27
N LYS A 791 -6.90 14.22 34.82
CA LYS A 791 -7.06 14.77 36.18
C LYS A 791 -8.32 15.63 36.31
N LYS A 792 -8.65 16.41 35.29
CA LYS A 792 -9.87 17.23 35.26
C LYS A 792 -11.12 16.35 35.30
N GLU A 793 -11.23 15.40 34.38
CA GLU A 793 -12.39 14.51 34.26
C GLU A 793 -12.51 13.55 35.47
N GLN A 794 -11.37 13.12 36.04
CA GLN A 794 -11.35 12.35 37.29
C GLN A 794 -11.88 13.16 38.48
N GLY A 795 -11.63 14.47 38.53
CA GLY A 795 -12.19 15.37 39.54
C GLY A 795 -13.71 15.53 39.42
N GLU A 796 -14.24 15.54 38.20
CA GLU A 796 -15.69 15.59 37.96
C GLU A 796 -16.38 14.26 38.31
N LEU A 797 -15.69 13.13 38.09
CA LEU A 797 -16.18 11.77 38.38
C LEU A 797 -15.82 11.24 39.78
N GLN A 798 -15.24 12.07 40.66
CA GLN A 798 -14.89 11.67 42.03
C GLN A 798 -16.04 11.15 42.90
N PRO A 799 -17.32 11.50 42.71
CA PRO A 799 -18.41 10.90 43.48
C PRO A 799 -18.75 9.45 43.05
N LEU A 800 -18.26 9.00 41.88
CA LEU A 800 -18.68 7.77 41.19
C LEU A 800 -17.46 6.88 40.87
N TRP A 801 -16.85 6.31 41.92
CA TRP A 801 -15.64 5.49 41.83
C TRP A 801 -15.76 4.19 42.62
N SER A 802 -15.12 3.15 42.11
CA SER A 802 -14.92 1.88 42.79
C SER A 802 -13.42 1.67 42.95
N HIS A 803 -12.96 1.35 44.16
CA HIS A 803 -11.55 1.08 44.44
C HIS A 803 -11.38 -0.25 45.17
N GLU A 804 -10.28 -0.93 44.90
CA GLU A 804 -9.93 -2.20 45.52
C GLU A 804 -8.41 -2.34 45.63
N THR A 805 -7.93 -2.98 46.69
CA THR A 805 -6.49 -3.24 46.89
C THR A 805 -6.22 -4.71 46.59
N LEU A 806 -5.17 -4.99 45.81
CA LEU A 806 -4.81 -6.34 45.38
C LEU A 806 -3.30 -6.60 45.54
N VAL A 807 -2.94 -7.88 45.59
CA VAL A 807 -1.54 -8.33 45.52
C VAL A 807 -1.25 -8.74 44.07
N LEU A 808 -0.18 -8.20 43.50
CA LEU A 808 0.21 -8.47 42.11
C LEU A 808 0.74 -9.91 41.98
N GLY A 809 0.24 -10.64 40.99
CA GLY A 809 0.69 -12.01 40.66
C GLY A 809 2.14 -12.06 40.16
N GLU A 810 2.74 -13.25 40.15
CA GLU A 810 4.15 -13.45 39.77
C GLU A 810 4.48 -13.02 38.33
N ALA A 811 3.48 -12.92 37.45
CA ALA A 811 3.64 -12.46 36.07
C ALA A 811 3.52 -10.94 35.89
N CYS A 812 3.20 -10.17 36.95
CA CYS A 812 3.18 -8.70 36.98
C CYS A 812 4.53 -8.09 37.46
N GLN A 813 5.68 -8.63 37.03
CA GLN A 813 7.01 -8.19 37.47
C GLN A 813 7.53 -6.92 36.77
N SER A 814 6.91 -6.49 35.68
CA SER A 814 7.34 -5.31 34.91
C SER A 814 6.18 -4.36 34.66
N ASP A 815 6.48 -3.07 34.60
CA ASP A 815 5.54 -1.99 34.26
C ASP A 815 4.78 -2.30 32.95
N TYR A 816 5.49 -2.86 31.98
CA TYR A 816 4.93 -3.27 30.70
C TYR A 816 3.89 -4.40 30.85
N ALA A 817 4.14 -5.38 31.73
CA ALA A 817 3.20 -6.49 31.97
C ALA A 817 1.90 -6.01 32.62
N ILE A 818 1.99 -5.06 33.56
CA ILE A 818 0.81 -4.45 34.19
C ILE A 818 -0.03 -3.72 33.14
N VAL A 819 0.61 -2.86 32.34
CA VAL A 819 -0.05 -2.11 31.26
C VAL A 819 -0.70 -3.06 30.25
N GLN A 820 0.02 -4.09 29.81
CA GLN A 820 -0.50 -5.06 28.85
C GLN A 820 -1.72 -5.82 29.38
N ARG A 821 -1.69 -6.24 30.65
CA ARG A 821 -2.80 -6.99 31.28
C ARG A 821 -4.04 -6.11 31.50
N VAL A 822 -3.87 -4.87 31.95
CA VAL A 822 -4.99 -3.92 32.09
C VAL A 822 -5.60 -3.61 30.74
N THR A 823 -4.79 -3.31 29.72
CA THR A 823 -5.29 -3.05 28.36
C THR A 823 -5.95 -4.30 27.75
N ALA A 824 -5.44 -5.50 28.00
CA ALA A 824 -6.05 -6.74 27.53
C ALA A 824 -7.39 -7.03 28.22
N ALA A 825 -7.52 -6.79 29.53
CA ALA A 825 -8.75 -7.04 30.28
C ALA A 825 -9.84 -5.99 30.00
N ALA A 826 -9.46 -4.71 29.93
CA ALA A 826 -10.40 -3.59 29.93
C ALA A 826 -10.54 -2.87 28.58
N ASN A 827 -9.74 -3.21 27.56
CA ASN A 827 -9.75 -2.51 26.26
C ASN A 827 -9.63 -0.98 26.37
N VAL A 828 -8.77 -0.50 27.27
CA VAL A 828 -8.54 0.92 27.58
C VAL A 828 -7.20 1.42 27.04
N GLY A 829 -7.14 2.70 26.68
CA GLY A 829 -5.94 3.36 26.18
C GLY A 829 -5.08 3.86 27.33
N GLN A 830 -3.77 3.62 27.28
CA GLN A 830 -2.85 4.14 28.30
C GLN A 830 -2.71 5.66 28.17
N VAL A 831 -2.85 6.38 29.29
CA VAL A 831 -2.62 7.81 29.40
C VAL A 831 -1.18 8.04 29.89
N PRO A 832 -0.38 8.89 29.21
CA PRO A 832 0.96 9.21 29.66
C PRO A 832 0.95 9.80 31.07
N CYS A 833 1.77 9.24 31.97
CA CYS A 833 1.94 9.70 33.34
C CYS A 833 3.43 9.84 33.65
N GLY A 834 3.81 10.92 34.34
CA GLY A 834 5.21 11.21 34.70
C GLY A 834 5.72 10.49 35.95
N SER A 835 4.91 9.66 36.60
CA SER A 835 5.26 8.93 37.83
C SER A 835 5.49 7.44 37.55
N ASP A 836 6.59 6.89 38.08
CA ASP A 836 7.01 5.49 37.85
C ASP A 836 6.14 4.45 38.59
N GLN A 837 5.18 4.87 39.42
CA GLN A 837 4.35 3.97 40.25
C GLN A 837 2.85 4.16 40.03
N GLU A 838 2.45 4.91 39.01
CA GLU A 838 1.06 5.21 38.72
C GLU A 838 0.76 5.00 37.24
N TYR A 839 -0.23 4.14 36.96
CA TYR A 839 -0.65 3.80 35.62
C TYR A 839 -2.08 4.29 35.41
N ARG A 840 -2.28 5.15 34.42
CA ARG A 840 -3.58 5.73 34.08
C ARG A 840 -4.06 5.21 32.74
N PHE A 841 -5.35 4.93 32.63
CA PHE A 841 -5.98 4.45 31.41
C PHE A 841 -7.35 5.10 31.21
N ALA A 842 -7.71 5.35 29.95
CA ALA A 842 -8.97 5.94 29.57
C ALA A 842 -9.69 5.10 28.51
N GLY A 843 -11.01 4.97 28.66
CA GLY A 843 -11.88 4.33 27.69
C GLY A 843 -13.27 4.97 27.70
N LYS A 844 -14.10 4.57 26.75
CA LYS A 844 -15.52 4.93 26.68
C LYS A 844 -16.37 3.71 26.40
N THR A 845 -17.58 3.70 26.91
CA THR A 845 -18.57 2.68 26.57
C THR A 845 -19.04 2.83 25.12
N MET A 846 -19.31 1.71 24.45
CA MET A 846 -19.69 1.71 23.03
C MET A 846 -21.08 2.30 22.79
N THR A 847 -22.07 2.03 23.67
CA THR A 847 -23.45 2.50 23.43
C THR A 847 -23.65 3.95 23.88
N SER A 848 -23.34 4.29 25.14
CA SER A 848 -23.56 5.65 25.67
C SER A 848 -22.41 6.63 25.50
N ASN A 849 -21.23 6.19 25.04
CA ASN A 849 -20.00 6.99 25.04
C ASN A 849 -19.61 7.53 26.42
N SER A 850 -20.06 6.89 27.50
CA SER A 850 -19.77 7.28 28.88
C SER A 850 -18.29 7.03 29.19
N LEU A 851 -17.64 7.98 29.85
CA LEU A 851 -16.21 7.94 30.14
C LEU A 851 -15.91 6.93 31.26
N VAL A 852 -14.83 6.16 31.07
CA VAL A 852 -14.29 5.21 32.05
C VAL A 852 -12.80 5.53 32.25
N LEU A 853 -12.42 5.85 33.48
CA LEU A 853 -11.04 6.15 33.85
C LEU A 853 -10.55 5.10 34.83
N VAL A 854 -9.37 4.52 34.58
CA VAL A 854 -8.75 3.51 35.42
C VAL A 854 -7.41 4.03 35.90
N THR A 855 -7.15 3.94 37.21
CA THR A 855 -5.87 4.26 37.84
C THR A 855 -5.37 3.06 38.61
N VAL A 856 -4.14 2.64 38.39
CA VAL A 856 -3.45 1.59 39.14
C VAL A 856 -2.23 2.20 39.80
N ILE A 857 -2.19 2.20 41.14
CA ILE A 857 -1.08 2.73 41.93
C ILE A 857 -0.36 1.55 42.59
N THR A 858 0.88 1.30 42.22
CA THR A 858 1.68 0.19 42.77
C THR A 858 2.50 0.66 43.98
N LYS A 859 2.50 -0.11 45.07
CA LYS A 859 3.31 0.13 46.27
C LYS A 859 4.54 -0.79 46.30
N ARG A 860 5.50 -0.48 47.18
CA ARG A 860 6.81 -1.17 47.27
C ARG A 860 6.71 -2.63 47.75
N ASP A 861 5.58 -3.05 48.28
CA ASP A 861 5.28 -4.36 48.88
C ASP A 861 4.51 -5.31 47.93
N ARG A 862 4.58 -5.09 46.60
CA ARG A 862 3.80 -5.80 45.58
C ARG A 862 2.28 -5.67 45.72
N THR A 863 1.80 -4.74 46.56
CA THR A 863 0.38 -4.38 46.60
C THR A 863 0.11 -3.29 45.58
N ALA A 864 -1.09 -3.32 44.97
CA ALA A 864 -1.55 -2.29 44.05
C ALA A 864 -2.95 -1.84 44.45
N GLN A 865 -3.20 -0.54 44.36
CA GLN A 865 -4.51 0.07 44.52
C GLN A 865 -5.09 0.35 43.13
N LEU A 866 -6.20 -0.31 42.81
CA LEU A 866 -6.97 -0.12 41.59
C LEU A 866 -8.13 0.82 41.89
N THR A 867 -8.31 1.85 41.07
CA THR A 867 -9.43 2.79 41.12
C THR A 867 -10.05 2.90 39.73
N VAL A 868 -11.37 2.69 39.62
CA VAL A 868 -12.14 2.86 38.40
C VAL A 868 -13.20 3.94 38.62
N ASN A 869 -13.16 5.02 37.84
CA ASN A 869 -14.16 6.08 37.82
C ASN A 869 -15.05 5.89 36.58
N CYS A 870 -16.37 5.80 36.77
CA CYS A 870 -17.32 5.61 35.68
C CYS A 870 -18.71 6.12 36.07
N GLU A 871 -19.40 6.78 35.15
CA GLU A 871 -20.80 7.21 35.33
C GLU A 871 -21.76 6.03 35.61
N LYS A 872 -21.44 4.85 35.06
CA LYS A 872 -22.25 3.62 35.19
C LYS A 872 -21.62 2.69 36.23
N MET A 873 -22.13 2.76 37.47
CA MET A 873 -21.63 1.97 38.61
C MET A 873 -21.53 0.46 38.36
N VAL A 874 -22.45 -0.13 37.60
CA VAL A 874 -22.42 -1.58 37.27
C VAL A 874 -21.22 -1.92 36.39
N ILE A 875 -20.90 -1.08 35.40
CA ILE A 875 -19.71 -1.24 34.56
C ILE A 875 -18.45 -1.05 35.40
N GLY A 876 -18.41 0.00 36.23
CA GLY A 876 -17.26 0.27 37.10
C GLY A 876 -16.93 -0.90 38.04
N THR A 877 -17.94 -1.44 38.74
CA THR A 877 -17.75 -2.54 39.70
C THR A 877 -17.36 -3.86 39.04
N MET A 878 -17.96 -4.21 37.90
CA MET A 878 -17.59 -5.43 37.16
C MET A 878 -16.21 -5.29 36.52
N LEU A 879 -15.85 -4.10 36.04
CA LEU A 879 -14.53 -3.84 35.48
C LEU A 879 -13.41 -3.97 36.52
N VAL A 880 -13.66 -3.52 37.76
CA VAL A 880 -12.73 -3.73 38.88
C VAL A 880 -12.45 -5.22 39.07
N LYS A 881 -13.49 -6.08 39.06
CA LYS A 881 -13.31 -7.53 39.20
C LYS A 881 -12.51 -8.15 38.05
N ASP A 882 -12.79 -7.75 36.81
CA ASP A 882 -12.09 -8.27 35.62
C ASP A 882 -10.61 -7.88 35.63
N ILE A 883 -10.29 -6.63 35.98
CA ILE A 883 -8.90 -6.14 36.09
C ILE A 883 -8.19 -6.78 37.29
N LEU A 884 -8.86 -6.92 38.44
CA LEU A 884 -8.30 -7.57 39.62
C LEU A 884 -7.96 -9.02 39.33
N HIS A 885 -8.82 -9.75 38.63
CA HIS A 885 -8.53 -11.12 38.19
C HIS A 885 -7.33 -11.16 37.24
N ALA A 886 -7.24 -10.24 36.28
CA ALA A 886 -6.13 -10.18 35.33
C ALA A 886 -4.78 -9.82 35.97
N LEU A 887 -4.76 -9.05 37.06
CA LEU A 887 -3.55 -8.61 37.76
C LEU A 887 -3.10 -9.57 38.88
N SER A 888 -3.99 -10.42 39.38
CA SER A 888 -3.71 -11.42 40.43
C SER A 888 -3.24 -12.78 39.89
N GLN A 889 -3.61 -13.12 38.64
CA GLN A 889 -2.94 -14.15 37.85
C GLN A 889 -1.52 -13.74 37.47
#